data_AF-A0A8T6G239-F1
#
_entry.id   AF-A0A8T6G239-F1
#
_cell.length_a   1.000
_cell.length_b   1.000
_cell.length_c   1.000
_cell.angle_alpha   90.00
_cell.angle_beta   90.00
_cell.angle_gamma   90.00
#
_symmetry.space_group_name_H-M   'P 1'
#
loop_
_entity.id
_entity.type
_entity.pdbx_description
1 polymer ?
#
loop_
_entity_poly.entity_id
_entity_poly.type
_entity_poly.pdbx_seq_one_letter_code
_entity_poly.pdbx_strand_id
1 'polypeptide(L)'
;AHPAGAQPPVHALECDWTARWASGGIRRSVVLGHSVGELAAAQAAGVFSLEDGMRFAARRGALLSETEPGTMAAIFAPAARVAEVVAELNASSDGVGLSLAADNGAHIVVSGPVEKITTIMKRFELEDVRVNRLNTTKAFHSPLVDPALNELEASLDNVATKSPNFTVISNLTGKAVGPDLALDGAYWRRHAREPVAFASGVRALAECNVDLLIEIGPHAVLGPMATLAWPDPASDREVSQTPKALSSLRRLPRDGSSPDPESSFVDAVAAAYEAGLAISFEGLFAGESRRRISLPGYPFQRKRHWLERSRHRRTSAGHPLLGQRHDSARGETVFETEVFPSNPAWLQDHRVFGRLVVPGALYGAMAATTALVENGGSVVVEDMQLHSPLVFPEVDNENGTEETGRQVQVLLDAPEESASRRVQLFSRGTESAWTLHVECRVLPGALPPETRARIDLDALKARLSPADESAYYRAKAATGINLGPFFRTLGTVWSGPGEALGEVSLPAGLGQSDLDVHPLVLDGCFQVVGVARNMTGAPGEATYLPFGWERLWLAEQLPDQVVCHVCMSEASQEAESAGSDAPEVLSGEVRIYDLNGELIGELSGYAVKRATQAALLAAVSGEEGVDDLLYEVVWRERPLESAILPADFSPRPTEIAADTQLFTGYLTDAGVDPEGRDALLADLERWSRSRALATLEELGWERVKGTVVDPEELRQELDVLPEHARLFRRLFEMLAKSEVLEETGDRFVVVLGPEDPLPAELPDDLEQFATWMVEEYPQGLTEIGLFRRSGLALAEVLRGKADPLTLLFSSGEPTAADLYLKAPVARAANRLLADAVQALIAALPTGRRLRVIEVGAGTGSATASVLPELPAGQFDYMYT
;
A
#
# COMPACT_ATOMS: atom_id res chain seq x y z
N ALA A 1 -44.28 -51.52 -33.33
CA ALA A 1 -43.12 -52.44 -33.42
C ALA A 1 -43.54 -53.84 -32.98
N HIS A 2 -42.93 -54.91 -33.52
CA HIS A 2 -43.26 -56.30 -33.15
C HIS A 2 -42.62 -56.64 -31.78
N PRO A 3 -43.38 -57.09 -30.76
CA PRO A 3 -42.87 -57.28 -29.39
C PRO A 3 -41.60 -58.15 -29.31
N ALA A 4 -41.57 -59.30 -30.01
CA ALA A 4 -40.41 -60.19 -30.07
C ALA A 4 -39.12 -59.54 -30.58
N GLY A 5 -39.24 -58.53 -31.47
CA GLY A 5 -38.09 -57.79 -32.01
C GLY A 5 -37.75 -56.52 -31.23
N ALA A 6 -38.57 -56.11 -30.26
CA ALA A 6 -38.43 -54.84 -29.55
C ALA A 6 -38.04 -55.00 -28.08
N GLN A 7 -38.65 -55.95 -27.35
CA GLN A 7 -38.40 -56.08 -25.91
C GLN A 7 -36.96 -56.51 -25.56
N PRO A 8 -36.35 -57.50 -26.23
CA PRO A 8 -34.99 -57.92 -25.89
C PRO A 8 -33.94 -56.84 -26.20
N PRO A 9 -33.97 -56.15 -27.35
CA PRO A 9 -33.05 -55.04 -27.60
C PRO A 9 -33.23 -53.89 -26.61
N VAL A 10 -34.47 -53.56 -26.23
CA VAL A 10 -34.73 -52.52 -25.22
C VAL A 10 -34.16 -52.93 -23.87
N HIS A 11 -34.42 -54.15 -23.40
CA HIS A 11 -33.88 -54.65 -22.13
C HIS A 11 -32.34 -54.70 -22.15
N ALA A 12 -31.74 -55.19 -23.22
CA ALA A 12 -30.28 -55.21 -23.39
C ALA A 12 -29.69 -53.80 -23.33
N LEU A 13 -30.29 -52.86 -24.07
CA LEU A 13 -29.87 -51.46 -24.10
C LEU A 13 -29.99 -50.81 -22.73
N GLU A 14 -31.11 -51.03 -22.03
CA GLU A 14 -31.33 -50.47 -20.70
C GLU A 14 -30.35 -51.06 -19.67
N CYS A 15 -30.06 -52.36 -19.74
CA CYS A 15 -29.04 -53.00 -18.89
C CYS A 15 -27.63 -52.45 -19.18
N ASP A 16 -27.30 -52.26 -20.46
CA ASP A 16 -26.01 -51.70 -20.89
C ASP A 16 -25.84 -50.25 -20.40
N TRP A 17 -26.83 -49.38 -20.62
CA TRP A 17 -26.77 -48.00 -20.12
C TRP A 17 -26.74 -47.94 -18.60
N THR A 18 -27.50 -48.81 -17.95
CA THR A 18 -27.40 -48.98 -16.50
C THR A 18 -25.94 -49.27 -16.16
N ALA A 19 -25.34 -50.34 -16.68
CA ALA A 19 -23.95 -50.71 -16.42
C ALA A 19 -22.95 -49.59 -16.74
N ARG A 20 -23.16 -48.84 -17.83
CA ARG A 20 -22.34 -47.69 -18.24
C ARG A 20 -22.36 -46.56 -17.22
N TRP A 21 -23.53 -46.24 -16.66
CA TRP A 21 -23.63 -45.28 -15.55
C TRP A 21 -22.92 -45.79 -14.28
N ALA A 22 -23.02 -47.09 -13.97
CA ALA A 22 -22.25 -47.66 -12.84
C ALA A 22 -20.75 -47.60 -13.05
N SER A 23 -20.27 -47.83 -14.29
CA SER A 23 -18.84 -47.72 -14.58
C SER A 23 -18.35 -46.30 -14.35
N GLY A 24 -19.18 -45.29 -14.65
CA GLY A 24 -18.95 -43.88 -14.30
C GLY A 24 -19.06 -43.55 -12.81
N GLY A 25 -19.24 -44.53 -11.92
CA GLY A 25 -19.32 -44.34 -10.47
C GLY A 25 -20.72 -43.99 -9.95
N ILE A 26 -21.72 -43.85 -10.84
CA ILE A 26 -23.10 -43.54 -10.44
C ILE A 26 -23.79 -44.77 -9.88
N ARG A 27 -24.11 -44.73 -8.58
CA ARG A 27 -24.86 -45.77 -7.87
C ARG A 27 -26.34 -45.39 -7.83
N ARG A 28 -27.22 -46.37 -8.01
CA ARG A 28 -28.67 -46.18 -7.96
C ARG A 28 -29.16 -46.47 -6.55
N SER A 29 -30.03 -45.61 -6.05
CA SER A 29 -30.66 -45.77 -4.73
C SER A 29 -32.11 -46.24 -4.85
N VAL A 30 -32.79 -45.82 -5.93
CA VAL A 30 -34.18 -46.17 -6.23
C VAL A 30 -34.32 -46.38 -7.74
N VAL A 31 -35.09 -47.38 -8.16
CA VAL A 31 -35.44 -47.61 -9.57
C VAL A 31 -36.95 -47.72 -9.76
N LEU A 32 -37.43 -47.15 -10.86
CA LEU A 32 -38.81 -47.24 -11.32
C LEU A 32 -38.79 -47.58 -12.81
N GLY A 33 -39.42 -48.70 -13.16
CA GLY A 33 -39.63 -49.07 -14.56
C GLY A 33 -40.88 -48.45 -15.15
N HIS A 34 -41.02 -48.52 -16.47
CA HIS A 34 -42.30 -48.32 -17.15
C HIS A 34 -42.60 -49.52 -18.04
N SER A 35 -43.59 -50.32 -17.65
CA SER A 35 -43.96 -51.53 -18.39
C SER A 35 -42.73 -52.43 -18.59
N VAL A 36 -42.33 -52.73 -19.83
CA VAL A 36 -41.15 -53.56 -20.13
C VAL A 36 -39.86 -53.06 -19.46
N GLY A 37 -39.71 -51.76 -19.21
CA GLY A 37 -38.54 -51.19 -18.52
C GLY A 37 -38.41 -51.66 -17.07
N GLU A 38 -39.48 -52.18 -16.45
CA GLU A 38 -39.42 -52.77 -15.11
C GLU A 38 -38.53 -54.02 -15.08
N LEU A 39 -38.40 -54.75 -16.19
CA LEU A 39 -37.47 -55.89 -16.27
C LEU A 39 -36.03 -55.42 -16.09
N ALA A 40 -35.64 -54.31 -16.72
CA ALA A 40 -34.31 -53.72 -16.55
C ALA A 40 -34.13 -53.12 -15.15
N ALA A 41 -35.16 -52.49 -14.58
CA ALA A 41 -35.13 -52.00 -13.19
C ALA A 41 -34.93 -53.14 -12.18
N ALA A 42 -35.66 -54.26 -12.33
CA ALA A 42 -35.52 -55.44 -11.50
C ALA A 42 -34.15 -56.10 -11.65
N GLN A 43 -33.64 -56.22 -12.88
CA GLN A 43 -32.27 -56.70 -13.15
C GLN A 43 -31.23 -55.80 -12.47
N ALA A 44 -31.35 -54.49 -12.61
CA ALA A 44 -30.45 -53.52 -11.99
C ALA A 44 -30.42 -53.66 -10.47
N ALA A 45 -31.58 -53.95 -9.86
CA ALA A 45 -31.72 -54.21 -8.43
C ALA A 45 -31.26 -55.61 -8.00
N GLY A 46 -30.79 -56.45 -8.93
CA GLY A 46 -30.25 -57.77 -8.66
C GLY A 46 -31.30 -58.86 -8.45
N VAL A 47 -32.55 -58.62 -8.84
CA VAL A 47 -33.65 -59.59 -8.71
C VAL A 47 -33.38 -60.84 -9.53
N PHE A 48 -32.82 -60.70 -10.73
CA PHE A 48 -32.33 -61.81 -11.56
C PHE A 48 -31.06 -61.39 -12.31
N SER A 49 -30.34 -62.39 -12.85
CA SER A 49 -29.11 -62.15 -13.61
C SER A 49 -29.39 -61.46 -14.96
N LEU A 50 -28.37 -60.86 -15.58
CA LEU A 50 -28.50 -60.31 -16.94
C LEU A 50 -28.95 -61.37 -17.95
N GLU A 51 -28.40 -62.59 -17.84
CA GLU A 51 -28.73 -63.70 -18.73
C GLU A 51 -30.18 -64.14 -18.58
N ASP A 52 -30.66 -64.30 -17.34
CA ASP A 52 -32.04 -64.69 -17.06
C ASP A 52 -33.03 -63.58 -17.43
N GLY A 53 -32.67 -62.31 -17.18
CA GLY A 53 -33.44 -61.15 -17.61
C GLY A 53 -33.58 -61.08 -19.14
N MET A 54 -32.50 -61.34 -19.89
CA MET A 54 -32.52 -61.40 -21.34
C MET A 54 -33.37 -62.56 -21.88
N ARG A 55 -33.24 -63.76 -21.29
CA ARG A 55 -34.10 -64.91 -21.63
C ARG A 55 -35.57 -64.60 -21.36
N PHE A 56 -35.86 -63.99 -20.22
CA PHE A 56 -37.21 -63.61 -19.84
C PHE A 56 -37.78 -62.53 -20.77
N ALA A 57 -37.01 -61.48 -21.09
CA ALA A 57 -37.42 -60.44 -22.04
C ALA A 57 -37.68 -61.01 -23.45
N ALA A 58 -36.85 -61.96 -23.92
CA ALA A 58 -37.05 -62.68 -25.18
C ALA A 58 -38.31 -63.53 -25.16
N ARG A 59 -38.51 -64.33 -24.10
CA ARG A 59 -39.70 -65.19 -23.97
C ARG A 59 -40.97 -64.35 -23.84
N ARG A 60 -40.96 -63.31 -23.02
CA ARG A 60 -42.07 -62.35 -22.88
C ARG A 60 -42.40 -61.67 -24.21
N GLY A 61 -41.39 -61.21 -24.94
CA GLY A 61 -41.55 -60.62 -26.26
C GLY A 61 -42.19 -61.60 -27.26
N ALA A 62 -41.76 -62.85 -27.30
CA ALA A 62 -42.32 -63.89 -28.16
C ALA A 62 -43.79 -64.21 -27.81
N LEU A 63 -44.07 -64.48 -26.54
CA LEU A 63 -45.42 -64.80 -26.07
C LEU A 63 -46.41 -63.66 -26.33
N LEU A 64 -46.03 -62.42 -26.03
CA LEU A 64 -46.88 -61.25 -26.28
C LEU A 64 -47.01 -60.91 -27.78
N SER A 65 -46.14 -61.44 -28.63
CA SER A 65 -46.27 -61.34 -30.09
C SER A 65 -47.35 -62.27 -30.64
N GLU A 66 -47.63 -63.38 -29.96
CA GLU A 66 -48.60 -64.41 -30.37
C GLU A 66 -50.04 -64.07 -29.96
N THR A 67 -50.24 -63.08 -29.09
CA THR A 67 -51.58 -62.65 -28.64
C THR A 67 -52.41 -62.04 -29.78
N GLU A 68 -53.72 -61.89 -29.57
CA GLU A 68 -54.60 -61.26 -30.57
C GLU A 68 -54.17 -59.81 -30.92
N PRO A 69 -54.45 -59.33 -32.15
CA PRO A 69 -54.21 -57.95 -32.53
C PRO A 69 -54.97 -56.95 -31.65
N GLY A 70 -54.33 -55.84 -31.33
CA GLY A 70 -54.93 -54.75 -30.57
C GLY A 70 -54.15 -53.46 -30.76
N THR A 71 -54.51 -52.41 -30.05
CA THR A 71 -53.73 -51.16 -30.08
C THR A 71 -53.88 -50.41 -28.77
N MET A 72 -53.16 -49.30 -28.66
CA MET A 72 -53.14 -48.48 -27.45
C MET A 72 -53.16 -47.00 -27.85
N ALA A 73 -53.75 -46.15 -27.02
CA ALA A 73 -53.77 -44.70 -27.20
C ALA A 73 -53.55 -43.97 -25.88
N ALA A 74 -52.78 -42.89 -25.92
CA ALA A 74 -52.63 -41.94 -24.85
C ALA A 74 -53.71 -40.86 -24.95
N ILE A 75 -54.46 -40.63 -23.86
CA ILE A 75 -55.53 -39.64 -23.75
C ILE A 75 -55.14 -38.63 -22.67
N PHE A 76 -55.03 -37.36 -23.05
CA PHE A 76 -54.56 -36.27 -22.18
C PHE A 76 -55.73 -35.66 -21.40
N ALA A 77 -56.39 -36.49 -20.58
CA ALA A 77 -57.51 -36.11 -19.73
C ALA A 77 -57.36 -36.71 -18.31
N PRO A 78 -58.08 -36.18 -17.31
CA PRO A 78 -58.04 -36.71 -15.95
C PRO A 78 -58.41 -38.20 -15.88
N ALA A 79 -57.73 -38.96 -15.02
CA ALA A 79 -57.90 -40.41 -14.86
C ALA A 79 -59.37 -40.83 -14.68
N ALA A 80 -60.09 -40.11 -13.82
CA ALA A 80 -61.50 -40.37 -13.54
C ALA A 80 -62.39 -40.26 -14.79
N ARG A 81 -62.14 -39.26 -15.64
CA ARG A 81 -62.93 -39.04 -16.87
C ARG A 81 -62.65 -40.13 -17.91
N VAL A 82 -61.39 -40.54 -18.07
CA VAL A 82 -61.05 -41.64 -18.98
C VAL A 82 -61.65 -42.96 -18.49
N ALA A 83 -61.61 -43.22 -17.19
CA ALA A 83 -62.21 -44.42 -16.59
C ALA A 83 -63.73 -44.49 -16.80
N GLU A 84 -64.44 -43.37 -16.62
CA GLU A 84 -65.88 -43.25 -16.87
C GLU A 84 -66.24 -43.63 -18.31
N VAL A 85 -65.58 -43.01 -19.30
CA VAL A 85 -65.83 -43.27 -20.72
C VAL A 85 -65.47 -44.71 -21.10
N VAL A 86 -64.40 -45.28 -20.53
CA VAL A 86 -64.05 -46.69 -20.72
C VAL A 86 -65.15 -47.61 -20.19
N ALA A 87 -65.71 -47.32 -19.01
CA ALA A 87 -66.80 -48.10 -18.43
C ALA A 87 -68.08 -48.05 -19.29
N GLU A 88 -68.45 -46.86 -19.79
CA GLU A 88 -69.59 -46.67 -20.70
C GLU A 88 -69.44 -47.46 -22.01
N LEU A 89 -68.27 -47.38 -22.64
CA LEU A 89 -68.00 -48.10 -23.89
C LEU A 89 -67.94 -49.62 -23.70
N ASN A 90 -67.44 -50.08 -22.55
CA ASN A 90 -67.43 -51.49 -22.21
C ASN A 90 -68.83 -52.02 -21.88
N ALA A 91 -69.68 -51.23 -21.22
CA ALA A 91 -71.06 -51.63 -20.91
C ALA A 91 -71.96 -51.69 -22.16
N SER A 92 -71.60 -50.93 -23.22
CA SER A 92 -72.37 -50.83 -24.46
C SER A 92 -71.87 -51.77 -25.58
N SER A 93 -70.92 -52.67 -25.30
CA SER A 93 -70.37 -53.58 -26.30
C SER A 93 -70.08 -54.98 -25.73
N ASP A 94 -70.51 -56.02 -26.46
CA ASP A 94 -70.15 -57.39 -26.14
C ASP A 94 -68.68 -57.69 -26.51
N GLY A 95 -68.07 -58.69 -25.87
CA GLY A 95 -66.69 -59.13 -26.12
C GLY A 95 -65.61 -58.36 -25.34
N VAL A 96 -64.34 -58.51 -25.74
CA VAL A 96 -63.21 -57.93 -25.00
C VAL A 96 -63.29 -56.40 -24.99
N GLY A 97 -63.26 -55.80 -23.80
CA GLY A 97 -63.37 -54.36 -23.58
C GLY A 97 -62.04 -53.60 -23.66
N LEU A 98 -62.11 -52.28 -23.50
CA LEU A 98 -60.99 -51.39 -23.25
C LEU A 98 -60.49 -51.56 -21.81
N SER A 99 -59.19 -51.42 -21.60
CA SER A 99 -58.53 -51.40 -20.29
C SER A 99 -57.76 -50.09 -20.11
N LEU A 100 -57.68 -49.63 -18.86
CA LEU A 100 -56.67 -48.64 -18.48
C LEU A 100 -55.34 -49.39 -18.40
N ALA A 101 -54.38 -48.99 -19.23
CA ALA A 101 -53.10 -49.67 -19.41
C ALA A 101 -51.97 -49.01 -18.62
N ALA A 102 -52.02 -47.68 -18.47
CA ALA A 102 -51.08 -46.93 -17.66
C ALA A 102 -51.68 -45.61 -17.20
N ASP A 103 -51.49 -45.27 -15.93
CA ASP A 103 -51.67 -43.92 -15.41
C ASP A 103 -50.30 -43.23 -15.34
N ASN A 104 -50.05 -42.32 -16.28
CA ASN A 104 -48.80 -41.58 -16.37
C ASN A 104 -48.90 -40.18 -15.72
N GLY A 105 -50.02 -39.84 -15.08
CA GLY A 105 -50.27 -38.55 -14.45
C GLY A 105 -50.70 -37.50 -15.48
N ALA A 106 -49.80 -37.15 -16.41
CA ALA A 106 -50.08 -36.19 -17.46
C ALA A 106 -51.08 -36.70 -18.53
N HIS A 107 -51.19 -38.02 -18.67
CA HIS A 107 -52.14 -38.68 -19.57
C HIS A 107 -52.40 -40.12 -19.13
N ILE A 108 -53.49 -40.69 -19.63
CA ILE A 108 -53.86 -42.09 -19.41
C ILE A 108 -53.68 -42.87 -20.70
N VAL A 109 -53.05 -44.03 -20.62
CA VAL A 109 -52.98 -44.95 -21.76
C VAL A 109 -54.12 -45.94 -21.65
N VAL A 110 -54.92 -46.06 -22.71
CA VAL A 110 -55.94 -47.10 -22.87
C VAL A 110 -55.47 -48.15 -23.86
N SER A 111 -55.85 -49.41 -23.64
CA SER A 111 -55.51 -50.54 -24.50
C SER A 111 -56.73 -51.42 -24.78
N GLY A 112 -56.80 -52.00 -25.96
CA GLY A 112 -57.88 -52.92 -26.33
C GLY A 112 -58.00 -53.14 -27.84
N PRO A 113 -59.16 -53.63 -28.32
CA PRO A 113 -59.44 -53.80 -29.74
C PRO A 113 -59.30 -52.49 -30.52
N VAL A 114 -58.85 -52.59 -31.78
CA VAL A 114 -58.55 -51.42 -32.63
C VAL A 114 -59.76 -50.53 -32.83
N GLU A 115 -60.93 -51.15 -32.99
CA GLU A 115 -62.21 -50.50 -33.21
C GLU A 115 -62.62 -49.69 -31.98
N LYS A 116 -62.51 -50.28 -30.78
CA LYS A 116 -62.87 -49.62 -29.52
C LYS A 116 -61.90 -48.47 -29.19
N ILE A 117 -60.60 -48.63 -29.47
CA ILE A 117 -59.61 -47.54 -29.32
C ILE A 117 -59.91 -46.39 -30.29
N THR A 118 -60.30 -46.70 -31.53
CA THR A 118 -60.69 -45.66 -32.49
C THR A 118 -61.93 -44.90 -32.02
N THR A 119 -62.90 -45.57 -31.42
CA THR A 119 -64.12 -44.95 -30.87
C THR A 119 -63.81 -44.01 -29.70
N ILE A 120 -63.03 -44.46 -28.71
CA ILE A 120 -62.69 -43.61 -27.56
C ILE A 120 -61.81 -42.41 -27.96
N MET A 121 -60.89 -42.58 -28.92
CA MET A 121 -60.10 -41.47 -29.47
C MET A 121 -61.00 -40.40 -30.08
N LYS A 122 -61.92 -40.79 -30.98
CA LYS A 122 -62.88 -39.85 -31.59
C LYS A 122 -63.75 -39.15 -30.55
N ARG A 123 -64.15 -39.87 -29.50
CA ARG A 123 -64.95 -39.29 -28.41
C ARG A 123 -64.21 -38.15 -27.72
N PHE A 124 -62.93 -38.33 -27.39
CA PHE A 124 -62.12 -37.29 -26.76
C PHE A 124 -61.67 -36.20 -27.73
N GLU A 125 -61.44 -36.52 -29.00
CA GLU A 125 -61.19 -35.49 -30.05
C GLU A 125 -62.37 -34.54 -30.20
N LEU A 126 -63.61 -35.03 -30.09
CA LEU A 126 -64.83 -34.20 -30.09
C LEU A 126 -64.96 -33.34 -28.83
N GLU A 127 -64.29 -33.72 -27.74
CA GLU A 127 -64.20 -32.93 -26.50
C GLU A 127 -62.98 -31.98 -26.50
N ASP A 128 -62.32 -31.80 -27.65
CA ASP A 128 -61.08 -31.00 -27.84
C ASP A 128 -59.91 -31.48 -26.93
N VAL A 129 -59.92 -32.77 -26.57
CA VAL A 129 -58.86 -33.41 -25.79
C VAL A 129 -57.84 -34.03 -26.73
N ARG A 130 -56.56 -33.74 -26.49
CA ARG A 130 -55.46 -34.36 -27.24
C ARG A 130 -55.44 -35.87 -27.03
N VAL A 131 -55.36 -36.62 -28.12
CA VAL A 131 -55.16 -38.07 -28.12
C VAL A 131 -54.04 -38.46 -29.07
N ASN A 132 -53.23 -39.44 -28.69
CA ASN A 132 -52.13 -39.96 -29.51
C ASN A 132 -52.20 -41.48 -29.57
N ARG A 133 -52.35 -42.04 -30.77
CA ARG A 133 -52.23 -43.49 -30.96
C ARG A 133 -50.78 -43.93 -30.78
N LEU A 134 -50.54 -45.00 -30.01
CA LEU A 134 -49.20 -45.54 -29.79
C LEU A 134 -48.79 -46.49 -30.92
N ASN A 135 -47.49 -46.54 -31.23
CA ASN A 135 -46.95 -47.38 -32.30
C ASN A 135 -46.80 -48.86 -31.87
N THR A 136 -47.92 -49.52 -31.64
CA THR A 136 -48.03 -50.93 -31.27
C THR A 136 -49.18 -51.61 -32.01
N THR A 137 -48.99 -52.88 -32.35
CA THR A 137 -50.00 -53.77 -32.94
C THR A 137 -50.65 -54.70 -31.90
N LYS A 138 -50.28 -54.54 -30.63
CA LYS A 138 -50.77 -55.31 -29.49
C LYS A 138 -51.30 -54.37 -28.41
N ALA A 139 -52.28 -54.85 -27.65
CA ALA A 139 -52.89 -54.15 -26.52
C ALA A 139 -52.33 -54.69 -25.19
N PHE A 140 -51.16 -54.22 -24.79
CA PHE A 140 -50.58 -54.59 -23.50
C PHE A 140 -51.44 -54.10 -22.33
N HIS A 141 -51.31 -54.75 -21.17
CA HIS A 141 -52.06 -54.40 -19.96
C HIS A 141 -53.58 -54.45 -20.18
N SER A 142 -54.04 -55.51 -20.85
CA SER A 142 -55.46 -55.75 -21.16
C SER A 142 -55.77 -57.25 -21.21
N PRO A 143 -57.05 -57.67 -21.18
CA PRO A 143 -57.44 -59.07 -21.38
C PRO A 143 -56.92 -59.72 -22.66
N LEU A 144 -56.55 -58.94 -23.69
CA LEU A 144 -55.97 -59.49 -24.92
C LEU A 144 -54.61 -60.18 -24.70
N VAL A 145 -53.94 -59.96 -23.56
CA VAL A 145 -52.71 -60.70 -23.22
C VAL A 145 -52.95 -62.01 -22.47
N ASP A 146 -54.19 -62.28 -22.03
CA ASP A 146 -54.54 -63.45 -21.19
C ASP A 146 -54.04 -64.79 -21.74
N PRO A 147 -54.10 -65.07 -23.06
CA PRO A 147 -53.60 -66.33 -23.62
C PRO A 147 -52.10 -66.59 -23.37
N ALA A 148 -51.29 -65.53 -23.21
CA ALA A 148 -49.86 -65.63 -23.00
C ALA A 148 -49.46 -65.74 -21.51
N LEU A 149 -50.39 -65.47 -20.57
CA LEU A 149 -50.04 -65.25 -19.16
C LEU A 149 -49.55 -66.50 -18.43
N ASN A 150 -50.13 -67.67 -18.69
CA ASN A 150 -49.71 -68.92 -18.04
C ASN A 150 -48.29 -69.32 -18.45
N GLU A 151 -47.95 -69.21 -19.75
CA GLU A 151 -46.61 -69.52 -20.23
C GLU A 151 -45.59 -68.45 -19.83
N LEU A 152 -46.03 -67.20 -19.65
CA LEU A 152 -45.18 -66.12 -19.16
C LEU A 152 -44.79 -66.36 -17.70
N GLU A 153 -45.74 -66.72 -16.85
CA GLU A 153 -45.51 -67.06 -15.45
C GLU A 153 -44.54 -68.24 -15.31
N ALA A 154 -44.79 -69.33 -16.03
CA ALA A 154 -43.95 -70.53 -16.02
C ALA A 154 -42.52 -70.29 -16.53
N SER A 155 -42.29 -69.24 -17.32
CA SER A 155 -40.95 -68.92 -17.85
C SER A 155 -39.93 -68.52 -16.78
N LEU A 156 -40.40 -68.22 -15.56
CA LEU A 156 -39.56 -67.89 -14.41
C LEU A 156 -39.40 -69.04 -13.40
N ASP A 157 -40.02 -70.21 -13.60
CA ASP A 157 -39.98 -71.35 -12.66
C ASP A 157 -38.55 -71.83 -12.36
N ASN A 158 -37.63 -71.66 -13.30
CA ASN A 158 -36.22 -72.06 -13.18
C ASN A 158 -35.26 -70.86 -13.05
N VAL A 159 -35.78 -69.65 -12.83
CA VAL A 159 -34.98 -68.45 -12.62
C VAL A 159 -34.87 -68.18 -11.12
N ALA A 160 -33.65 -68.14 -10.59
CA ALA A 160 -33.41 -67.82 -9.20
C ALA A 160 -33.67 -66.32 -8.95
N THR A 161 -34.87 -65.98 -8.49
CA THR A 161 -35.22 -64.62 -8.10
C THR A 161 -34.70 -64.30 -6.70
N LYS A 162 -34.21 -63.07 -6.51
CA LYS A 162 -33.68 -62.57 -5.24
C LYS A 162 -34.43 -61.32 -4.79
N SER A 163 -34.38 -61.02 -3.50
CA SER A 163 -34.83 -59.73 -2.98
C SER A 163 -33.99 -58.59 -3.59
N PRO A 164 -34.60 -57.45 -3.97
CA PRO A 164 -33.89 -56.29 -4.49
C PRO A 164 -32.80 -55.78 -3.53
N ASN A 165 -31.63 -55.45 -4.08
CA ASN A 165 -30.50 -54.88 -3.32
C ASN A 165 -30.69 -53.39 -2.97
N PHE A 166 -31.67 -52.74 -3.59
CA PHE A 166 -32.07 -51.35 -3.35
C PHE A 166 -33.55 -51.17 -3.75
N THR A 167 -34.12 -50.01 -3.42
CA THR A 167 -35.55 -49.76 -3.57
C THR A 167 -36.01 -49.89 -5.03
N VAL A 168 -36.97 -50.76 -5.28
CA VAL A 168 -37.70 -50.87 -6.55
C VAL A 168 -39.11 -50.35 -6.32
N ILE A 169 -39.58 -49.44 -7.17
CA ILE A 169 -40.97 -48.99 -7.15
C ILE A 169 -41.76 -49.85 -8.14
N SER A 170 -42.77 -50.55 -7.64
CA SER A 170 -43.58 -51.48 -8.42
C SER A 170 -44.50 -50.77 -9.40
N ASN A 171 -44.52 -51.21 -10.66
CA ASN A 171 -45.46 -50.73 -11.66
C ASN A 171 -46.92 -51.09 -11.32
N LEU A 172 -47.18 -52.12 -10.51
CA LEU A 172 -48.55 -52.53 -10.14
C LEU A 172 -49.13 -51.68 -9.01
N THR A 173 -48.35 -51.46 -7.95
CA THR A 173 -48.84 -50.78 -6.74
C THR A 173 -48.51 -49.30 -6.70
N GLY A 174 -47.53 -48.86 -7.50
CA GLY A 174 -46.98 -47.50 -7.42
C GLY A 174 -46.23 -47.23 -6.13
N LYS A 175 -45.84 -48.26 -5.37
CA LYS A 175 -45.15 -48.18 -4.07
C LYS A 175 -43.84 -48.94 -4.10
N ALA A 176 -42.96 -48.65 -3.14
CA ALA A 176 -41.75 -49.43 -2.91
C ALA A 176 -42.09 -50.91 -2.67
N VAL A 177 -41.36 -51.80 -3.33
CA VAL A 177 -41.44 -53.25 -3.13
C VAL A 177 -40.95 -53.57 -1.72
N GLY A 178 -41.88 -53.92 -0.84
CA GLY A 178 -41.60 -54.36 0.53
C GLY A 178 -41.25 -55.86 0.61
N PRO A 179 -40.91 -56.36 1.80
CA PRO A 179 -40.54 -57.78 2.00
C PRO A 179 -41.65 -58.77 1.64
N ASP A 180 -42.91 -58.33 1.67
CA ASP A 180 -44.09 -59.16 1.42
C ASP A 180 -44.46 -59.27 -0.08
N LEU A 181 -43.74 -58.56 -0.96
CA LEU A 181 -43.99 -58.57 -2.41
C LEU A 181 -42.78 -59.14 -3.15
N ALA A 182 -42.89 -60.39 -3.61
CA ALA A 182 -41.88 -61.02 -4.46
C ALA A 182 -42.08 -60.63 -5.93
N LEU A 183 -40.98 -60.35 -6.64
CA LEU A 183 -40.96 -60.09 -8.09
C LEU A 183 -40.83 -61.40 -8.88
N ASP A 184 -41.73 -62.33 -8.61
CA ASP A 184 -41.76 -63.70 -9.14
C ASP A 184 -42.68 -63.86 -10.37
N GLY A 185 -42.86 -65.10 -10.87
CA GLY A 185 -43.73 -65.39 -12.01
C GLY A 185 -45.14 -64.83 -11.86
N ALA A 186 -45.72 -64.91 -10.66
CA ALA A 186 -47.06 -64.39 -10.38
C ALA A 186 -47.11 -62.87 -10.44
N TYR A 187 -46.05 -62.18 -9.95
CA TYR A 187 -45.90 -60.74 -10.14
C TYR A 187 -45.86 -60.37 -11.62
N TRP A 188 -45.00 -61.04 -12.41
CA TRP A 188 -44.82 -60.69 -13.82
C TRP A 188 -46.03 -61.02 -14.70
N ARG A 189 -46.82 -62.04 -14.33
CA ARG A 189 -48.14 -62.33 -14.90
C ARG A 189 -49.07 -61.13 -14.72
N ARG A 190 -49.18 -60.63 -13.48
CA ARG A 190 -50.00 -59.46 -13.15
C ARG A 190 -49.48 -58.21 -13.84
N HIS A 191 -48.16 -57.97 -13.80
CA HIS A 191 -47.51 -56.83 -14.45
C HIS A 191 -47.73 -56.78 -15.97
N ALA A 192 -47.90 -57.91 -16.66
CA ALA A 192 -48.22 -57.91 -18.10
C ALA A 192 -49.69 -57.54 -18.41
N ARG A 193 -50.58 -57.64 -17.42
CA ARG A 193 -52.03 -57.59 -17.56
C ARG A 193 -52.68 -56.37 -16.90
N GLU A 194 -52.22 -56.00 -15.71
CA GLU A 194 -52.78 -54.91 -14.91
C GLU A 194 -52.17 -53.55 -15.31
N PRO A 195 -52.87 -52.43 -15.04
CA PRO A 195 -52.38 -51.09 -15.36
C PRO A 195 -51.03 -50.77 -14.69
N VAL A 196 -50.19 -50.03 -15.42
CA VAL A 196 -48.99 -49.40 -14.86
C VAL A 196 -49.36 -48.15 -14.05
N ALA A 197 -49.13 -48.17 -12.75
CA ALA A 197 -49.33 -47.08 -11.81
C ALA A 197 -48.14 -46.09 -11.78
N PHE A 198 -47.72 -45.56 -12.94
CA PHE A 198 -46.52 -44.72 -13.05
C PHE A 198 -46.62 -43.41 -12.26
N ALA A 199 -47.76 -42.71 -12.30
CA ALA A 199 -47.97 -41.48 -11.52
C ALA A 199 -47.82 -41.69 -10.01
N SER A 200 -48.36 -42.80 -9.51
CA SER A 200 -48.19 -43.18 -8.11
C SER A 200 -46.74 -43.55 -7.82
N GLY A 201 -46.07 -44.24 -8.75
CA GLY A 201 -44.65 -44.54 -8.63
C GLY A 201 -43.77 -43.27 -8.58
N VAL A 202 -44.09 -42.24 -9.35
CA VAL A 202 -43.42 -40.93 -9.29
C VAL A 202 -43.61 -40.27 -7.93
N ARG A 203 -44.82 -40.33 -7.35
CA ARG A 203 -45.05 -39.87 -5.97
C ARG A 203 -44.17 -40.64 -4.97
N ALA A 204 -44.06 -41.96 -5.11
CA ALA A 204 -43.18 -42.75 -4.25
C ALA A 204 -41.68 -42.39 -4.43
N LEU A 205 -41.25 -42.00 -5.63
CA LEU A 205 -39.88 -41.46 -5.83
C LEU A 205 -39.69 -40.14 -5.06
N ALA A 206 -40.71 -39.29 -5.03
CA ALA A 206 -40.68 -38.02 -4.32
C ALA A 206 -40.68 -38.22 -2.79
N GLU A 207 -41.46 -39.17 -2.28
CA GLU A 207 -41.43 -39.62 -0.88
C GLU A 207 -40.06 -40.22 -0.48
N CYS A 208 -39.33 -40.80 -1.45
CA CYS A 208 -37.96 -41.28 -1.24
C CYS A 208 -36.90 -40.16 -1.24
N ASN A 209 -37.30 -38.88 -1.37
CA ASN A 209 -36.40 -37.74 -1.51
C ASN A 209 -35.40 -37.90 -2.66
N VAL A 210 -35.89 -38.31 -3.83
CA VAL A 210 -35.04 -38.40 -5.03
C VAL A 210 -34.81 -37.00 -5.61
N ASP A 211 -33.54 -36.61 -5.69
CA ASP A 211 -33.12 -35.27 -6.17
C ASP A 211 -32.63 -35.26 -7.64
N LEU A 212 -32.40 -36.43 -8.23
CA LEU A 212 -32.01 -36.58 -9.63
C LEU A 212 -32.63 -37.84 -10.27
N LEU A 213 -33.18 -37.68 -11.47
CA LEU A 213 -33.69 -38.79 -12.28
C LEU A 213 -32.76 -39.02 -13.47
N ILE A 214 -32.32 -40.27 -13.65
CA ILE A 214 -31.58 -40.69 -14.86
C ILE A 214 -32.47 -41.64 -15.64
N GLU A 215 -32.98 -41.18 -16.77
CA GLU A 215 -33.76 -41.99 -17.68
C GLU A 215 -32.85 -42.95 -18.46
N ILE A 216 -33.12 -44.23 -18.27
CA ILE A 216 -32.47 -45.34 -18.97
C ILE A 216 -33.41 -45.80 -20.07
N GLY A 217 -33.02 -45.64 -21.33
CA GLY A 217 -33.83 -46.04 -22.46
C GLY A 217 -33.33 -45.46 -23.80
N PRO A 218 -33.91 -45.86 -24.93
CA PRO A 218 -33.47 -45.45 -26.26
C PRO A 218 -33.81 -43.99 -26.61
N HIS A 219 -34.71 -43.34 -25.86
CA HIS A 219 -35.13 -41.96 -26.09
C HIS A 219 -35.78 -41.36 -24.85
N ALA A 220 -35.47 -40.09 -24.57
CA ALA A 220 -36.04 -39.28 -23.50
C ALA A 220 -37.57 -39.07 -23.60
N VAL A 221 -38.35 -39.89 -22.89
CA VAL A 221 -39.81 -39.77 -22.77
C VAL A 221 -40.24 -39.76 -21.30
N LEU A 222 -39.65 -40.62 -20.47
CA LEU A 222 -40.03 -40.82 -19.07
C LEU A 222 -39.59 -39.66 -18.18
N GLY A 223 -38.46 -39.02 -18.45
CA GLY A 223 -37.95 -37.90 -17.66
C GLY A 223 -38.94 -36.73 -17.61
N PRO A 224 -39.30 -36.12 -18.75
CA PRO A 224 -40.30 -35.05 -18.80
C PRO A 224 -41.67 -35.47 -18.23
N MET A 225 -42.07 -36.72 -18.44
CA MET A 225 -43.33 -37.26 -17.93
C MET A 225 -43.33 -37.38 -16.40
N ALA A 226 -42.21 -37.83 -15.81
CA ALA A 226 -42.03 -37.89 -14.37
C ALA A 226 -41.98 -36.49 -13.74
N THR A 227 -41.31 -35.53 -14.39
CA THR A 227 -41.29 -34.12 -13.95
C THR A 227 -42.70 -33.51 -13.93
N LEU A 228 -43.52 -33.79 -14.96
CA LEU A 228 -44.92 -33.31 -15.01
C LEU A 228 -45.84 -33.99 -13.99
N ALA A 229 -45.57 -35.24 -13.65
CA ALA A 229 -46.32 -36.00 -12.66
C ALA A 229 -45.79 -35.80 -11.22
N TRP A 230 -44.72 -35.02 -11.03
CA TRP A 230 -44.12 -34.79 -9.73
C TRP A 230 -45.07 -33.98 -8.83
N PRO A 231 -45.26 -34.36 -7.55
CA PRO A 231 -46.09 -33.59 -6.63
C PRO A 231 -45.58 -32.15 -6.47
N ASP A 232 -46.50 -31.17 -6.38
CA ASP A 232 -46.14 -29.76 -6.15
C ASP A 232 -45.67 -29.57 -4.69
N PRO A 233 -44.40 -29.16 -4.46
CA PRO A 233 -43.86 -28.94 -3.12
C PRO A 233 -44.61 -27.87 -2.31
N ALA A 234 -45.31 -26.94 -2.98
CA ALA A 234 -46.13 -25.93 -2.31
C ALA A 234 -47.42 -26.52 -1.71
N SER A 235 -47.90 -27.63 -2.26
CA SER A 235 -49.11 -28.32 -1.82
C SER A 235 -48.86 -29.39 -0.77
N ASP A 236 -47.63 -29.94 -0.71
CA ASP A 236 -47.26 -31.01 0.20
C ASP A 236 -45.82 -30.80 0.74
N ARG A 237 -45.72 -30.31 1.98
CA ARG A 237 -44.45 -29.88 2.61
C ARG A 237 -43.51 -31.04 2.95
N GLU A 238 -43.97 -32.28 2.84
CA GLU A 238 -43.17 -33.48 3.12
C GLU A 238 -42.44 -34.02 1.87
N VAL A 239 -42.62 -33.39 0.71
CA VAL A 239 -42.09 -33.86 -0.58
C VAL A 239 -40.90 -33.02 -1.08
N SER A 240 -39.90 -33.67 -1.68
CA SER A 240 -38.72 -33.02 -2.25
C SER A 240 -39.05 -32.13 -3.46
N GLN A 241 -38.19 -31.15 -3.74
CA GLN A 241 -38.28 -30.32 -4.95
C GLN A 241 -38.24 -31.20 -6.21
N THR A 242 -38.89 -30.74 -7.29
CA THR A 242 -38.90 -31.46 -8.56
C THR A 242 -37.47 -31.70 -9.06
N PRO A 243 -37.05 -32.97 -9.27
CA PRO A 243 -35.67 -33.30 -9.59
C PRO A 243 -35.34 -32.97 -11.04
N LYS A 244 -34.05 -32.75 -11.30
CA LYS A 244 -33.53 -32.67 -12.68
C LYS A 244 -33.60 -34.05 -13.33
N ALA A 245 -34.20 -34.13 -14.51
CA ALA A 245 -34.25 -35.35 -15.32
C ALA A 245 -33.16 -35.34 -16.40
N LEU A 246 -32.28 -36.34 -16.35
CA LEU A 246 -31.22 -36.58 -17.32
C LEU A 246 -31.60 -37.76 -18.21
N SER A 247 -31.20 -37.71 -19.48
CA SER A 247 -31.49 -38.78 -20.44
C SER A 247 -30.20 -39.43 -20.89
N SER A 248 -30.12 -40.75 -20.78
CA SER A 248 -28.93 -41.51 -21.22
C SER A 248 -28.76 -41.43 -22.74
N LEU A 249 -29.87 -41.44 -23.48
CA LEU A 249 -29.91 -41.33 -24.93
C LEU A 249 -31.05 -40.42 -25.41
N ARG A 250 -30.80 -39.74 -26.52
CA ARG A 250 -31.82 -39.04 -27.30
C ARG A 250 -31.86 -39.62 -28.71
N ARG A 251 -33.06 -39.67 -29.29
CA ARG A 251 -33.24 -40.15 -30.67
C ARG A 251 -32.57 -39.13 -31.60
N LEU A 252 -31.78 -39.64 -32.55
CA LEU A 252 -31.16 -38.82 -33.58
C LEU A 252 -32.22 -38.07 -34.42
N PRO A 253 -31.97 -36.80 -34.78
CA PRO A 253 -32.80 -36.07 -35.74
C PRO A 253 -32.99 -36.86 -37.04
N ARG A 254 -34.20 -36.84 -37.60
CA ARG A 254 -34.53 -37.54 -38.85
C ARG A 254 -33.87 -36.92 -40.10
N ASP A 255 -33.32 -35.72 -39.98
CA ASP A 255 -32.71 -34.95 -41.06
C ASP A 255 -31.23 -35.30 -41.32
N GLY A 256 -30.66 -36.25 -40.57
CA GLY A 256 -29.28 -36.70 -40.74
C GLY A 256 -28.24 -35.78 -40.10
N SER A 257 -28.63 -34.68 -39.45
CA SER A 257 -27.75 -33.95 -38.54
C SER A 257 -27.52 -34.81 -37.31
N SER A 258 -26.40 -35.52 -37.25
CA SER A 258 -26.09 -36.37 -36.10
C SER A 258 -25.34 -35.54 -35.06
N PRO A 259 -25.94 -35.18 -33.91
CA PRO A 259 -25.14 -35.14 -32.71
C PRO A 259 -24.66 -36.58 -32.44
N ASP A 260 -23.36 -36.75 -32.28
CA ASP A 260 -22.74 -38.03 -31.94
C ASP A 260 -23.47 -38.64 -30.72
N PRO A 261 -23.99 -39.89 -30.73
CA PRO A 261 -24.59 -40.51 -29.55
C PRO A 261 -23.69 -40.43 -28.31
N GLU A 262 -22.37 -40.45 -28.50
CA GLU A 262 -21.41 -40.22 -27.41
C GLU A 262 -21.51 -38.80 -26.84
N SER A 263 -21.76 -37.78 -27.66
CA SER A 263 -21.95 -36.39 -27.20
C SER A 263 -23.17 -36.27 -26.28
N SER A 264 -24.29 -36.94 -26.58
CA SER A 264 -25.48 -36.90 -25.74
C SER A 264 -25.28 -37.56 -24.37
N PHE A 265 -24.47 -38.61 -24.30
CA PHE A 265 -24.14 -39.25 -23.03
C PHE A 265 -23.12 -38.44 -22.23
N VAL A 266 -22.10 -37.87 -22.88
CA VAL A 266 -21.13 -36.97 -22.23
C VAL A 266 -21.83 -35.74 -21.65
N ASP A 267 -22.80 -35.16 -22.36
CA ASP A 267 -23.62 -34.06 -21.85
C ASP A 267 -24.43 -34.49 -20.62
N ALA A 268 -25.00 -35.70 -20.63
CA ALA A 268 -25.71 -36.23 -19.48
C ALA A 268 -24.76 -36.44 -18.28
N VAL A 269 -23.54 -36.94 -18.50
CA VAL A 269 -22.51 -37.11 -17.46
C VAL A 269 -22.09 -35.75 -16.90
N ALA A 270 -21.89 -34.75 -17.75
CA ALA A 270 -21.59 -33.37 -17.32
C ALA A 270 -22.73 -32.80 -16.48
N ALA A 271 -23.98 -32.98 -16.93
CA ALA A 271 -25.15 -32.52 -16.20
C ALA A 271 -25.36 -33.25 -14.86
N ALA A 272 -24.91 -34.50 -14.74
CA ALA A 272 -24.88 -35.25 -13.49
C ALA A 272 -23.78 -34.74 -12.54
N TYR A 273 -22.59 -34.43 -13.07
CA TYR A 273 -21.48 -33.82 -12.32
C TYR A 273 -21.87 -32.43 -11.77
N GLU A 274 -22.50 -31.59 -12.59
CA GLU A 274 -23.04 -30.30 -12.19
C GLU A 274 -24.14 -30.41 -11.13
N ALA A 275 -24.92 -31.50 -11.15
CA ALA A 275 -25.92 -31.80 -10.13
C ALA A 275 -25.30 -32.32 -8.81
N GLY A 276 -23.97 -32.41 -8.73
CA GLY A 276 -23.24 -32.80 -7.52
C GLY A 276 -22.96 -34.30 -7.40
N LEU A 277 -23.27 -35.12 -8.42
CA LEU A 277 -22.92 -36.53 -8.40
C LEU A 277 -21.42 -36.74 -8.61
N ALA A 278 -20.84 -37.65 -7.82
CA ALA A 278 -19.44 -38.03 -7.94
C ALA A 278 -19.22 -38.91 -9.17
N ILE A 279 -18.51 -38.38 -10.17
CA ILE A 279 -18.15 -39.10 -11.40
C ILE A 279 -16.78 -39.76 -11.25
N SER A 280 -16.72 -41.07 -11.46
CA SER A 280 -15.48 -41.82 -11.63
C SER A 280 -15.00 -41.74 -13.08
N PHE A 281 -14.16 -40.75 -13.37
CA PHE A 281 -13.56 -40.61 -14.72
C PHE A 281 -12.72 -41.82 -15.12
N GLU A 282 -12.08 -42.50 -14.16
CA GLU A 282 -11.33 -43.74 -14.41
C GLU A 282 -12.23 -44.83 -15.02
N GLY A 283 -13.45 -44.98 -14.52
CA GLY A 283 -14.38 -45.98 -15.01
C GLY A 283 -15.16 -45.58 -16.27
N LEU A 284 -15.21 -44.28 -16.61
CA LEU A 284 -15.74 -43.81 -17.91
C LEU A 284 -14.79 -44.16 -19.06
N PHE A 285 -13.48 -44.02 -18.83
CA PHE A 285 -12.41 -44.25 -19.81
C PHE A 285 -11.62 -45.54 -19.52
N ALA A 286 -12.24 -46.52 -18.86
CA ALA A 286 -11.60 -47.78 -18.51
C ALA A 286 -11.07 -48.50 -19.77
N GLY A 287 -9.81 -48.94 -19.73
CA GLY A 287 -9.14 -49.58 -20.88
C GLY A 287 -8.47 -48.60 -21.85
N GLU A 288 -8.58 -47.29 -21.62
CA GLU A 288 -7.96 -46.28 -22.47
C GLU A 288 -6.72 -45.64 -21.81
N SER A 289 -5.68 -45.41 -22.60
CA SER A 289 -4.50 -44.64 -22.16
C SER A 289 -4.69 -43.15 -22.45
N ARG A 290 -5.12 -42.39 -21.43
CA ARG A 290 -5.32 -40.94 -21.54
C ARG A 290 -4.19 -40.19 -20.83
N ARG A 291 -3.70 -39.11 -21.43
CA ARG A 291 -2.70 -38.21 -20.81
C ARG A 291 -3.42 -37.13 -20.02
N ARG A 292 -3.09 -36.97 -18.73
CA ARG A 292 -3.52 -35.81 -17.94
C ARG A 292 -2.75 -34.59 -18.43
N ILE A 293 -3.47 -33.56 -18.86
CA ILE A 293 -2.91 -32.26 -19.24
C ILE A 293 -3.26 -31.25 -18.16
N SER A 294 -2.33 -30.34 -17.85
CA SER A 294 -2.63 -29.22 -16.96
C SER A 294 -3.45 -28.19 -17.73
N LEU A 295 -4.65 -27.89 -17.26
CA LEU A 295 -5.39 -26.71 -17.67
C LEU A 295 -4.95 -25.52 -16.81
N PRO A 296 -5.30 -24.27 -17.20
CA PRO A 296 -5.20 -23.14 -16.30
C PRO A 296 -5.84 -23.48 -14.95
N GLY A 297 -5.15 -23.13 -13.85
CA GLY A 297 -5.63 -23.43 -12.51
C GLY A 297 -6.97 -22.78 -12.20
N TYR A 298 -7.58 -23.16 -11.07
CA TYR A 298 -8.84 -22.58 -10.61
C TYR A 298 -8.77 -21.05 -10.66
N PRO A 299 -9.66 -20.37 -11.41
CA PRO A 299 -9.70 -18.92 -11.43
C PRO A 299 -10.29 -18.47 -10.10
N PHE A 300 -9.45 -18.43 -9.06
CA PHE A 300 -9.83 -17.93 -7.75
C PHE A 300 -10.57 -16.63 -7.95
N GLN A 301 -11.78 -16.52 -7.38
CA GLN A 301 -12.50 -15.27 -7.35
C GLN A 301 -11.59 -14.30 -6.59
N ARG A 302 -10.88 -13.44 -7.33
CA ARG A 302 -9.77 -12.60 -6.85
C ARG A 302 -10.28 -11.46 -5.98
N LYS A 303 -11.13 -11.78 -5.00
CA LYS A 303 -11.50 -10.91 -3.91
C LYS A 303 -10.32 -10.86 -2.96
N ARG A 304 -9.86 -9.65 -2.68
CA ARG A 304 -8.80 -9.38 -1.72
C ARG A 304 -9.35 -9.72 -0.32
N HIS A 305 -9.11 -10.94 0.14
CA HIS A 305 -9.41 -11.40 1.50
C HIS A 305 -8.13 -11.45 2.32
N TRP A 306 -7.50 -10.28 2.47
CA TRP A 306 -6.39 -10.14 3.41
C TRP A 306 -6.99 -9.87 4.79
N LEU A 307 -6.54 -10.62 5.80
CA LEU A 307 -6.47 -10.03 7.13
C LEU A 307 -5.43 -8.93 6.99
N GLU A 308 -5.89 -7.71 6.70
CA GLU A 308 -5.02 -6.55 6.84
C GLU A 308 -4.57 -6.57 8.30
N ARG A 309 -3.31 -6.97 8.51
CA ARG A 309 -2.66 -6.69 9.79
C ARG A 309 -2.88 -5.21 9.95
N SER A 310 -3.69 -4.80 10.92
CA SER A 310 -3.88 -3.38 11.19
C SER A 310 -2.47 -2.81 11.27
N ARG A 311 -2.08 -1.96 10.32
CA ARG A 311 -0.78 -1.27 10.39
C ARG A 311 -0.73 -0.45 11.69
N HIS A 312 -1.90 -0.17 12.28
CA HIS A 312 -2.11 0.32 13.65
C HIS A 312 -1.82 -0.72 14.74
N ARG A 313 -0.84 -1.60 14.56
CA ARG A 313 -0.38 -2.43 15.66
C ARG A 313 0.62 -1.60 16.46
N ARG A 314 0.11 -0.69 17.31
CA ARG A 314 0.85 -0.38 18.54
C ARG A 314 1.08 -1.74 19.20
N THR A 315 2.31 -2.24 19.15
CA THR A 315 2.69 -3.37 19.98
C THR A 315 2.34 -2.94 21.41
N SER A 316 1.59 -3.73 22.15
CA SER A 316 1.10 -3.38 23.50
C SER A 316 2.22 -3.22 24.55
N ALA A 317 3.48 -3.09 24.09
CA ALA A 317 4.69 -3.04 24.88
C ALA A 317 5.49 -1.74 24.69
N GLY A 318 5.02 -0.79 23.86
CA GLY A 318 5.69 0.50 23.62
C GLY A 318 5.03 1.70 24.31
N HIS A 319 5.80 2.77 24.54
CA HIS A 319 5.34 4.03 25.12
C HIS A 319 4.31 4.73 24.19
N PRO A 320 3.25 5.40 24.69
CA PRO A 320 2.19 5.91 23.82
C PRO A 320 2.57 7.00 22.82
N LEU A 321 3.58 7.84 23.12
CA LEU A 321 4.11 8.83 22.17
C LEU A 321 5.35 8.33 21.42
N LEU A 322 6.22 7.58 22.11
CA LEU A 322 7.56 7.23 21.60
C LEU A 322 7.57 5.88 20.87
N GLY A 323 6.58 5.03 21.13
CA GLY A 323 6.50 3.69 20.55
C GLY A 323 7.49 2.71 21.18
N GLN A 324 8.08 1.86 20.36
CA GLN A 324 8.94 0.78 20.80
C GLN A 324 10.36 1.28 21.07
N ARG A 325 10.93 0.91 22.23
CA ARG A 325 12.32 1.19 22.60
C ARG A 325 13.25 0.12 22.03
N HIS A 326 14.38 0.57 21.48
CA HIS A 326 15.48 -0.24 20.98
C HIS A 326 16.79 0.31 21.55
N ASP A 327 17.56 -0.54 22.23
CA ASP A 327 18.88 -0.15 22.74
C ASP A 327 19.98 -0.59 21.76
N SER A 328 20.87 0.33 21.41
CA SER A 328 22.03 0.11 20.54
C SER A 328 23.19 -0.48 21.34
N ALA A 329 24.01 -1.31 20.70
CA ALA A 329 25.25 -1.83 21.30
C ALA A 329 26.27 -0.71 21.65
N ARG A 330 26.09 0.49 21.10
CA ARG A 330 26.89 1.68 21.40
C ARG A 330 26.37 2.52 22.58
N GLY A 331 25.25 2.13 23.17
CA GLY A 331 24.61 2.83 24.29
C GLY A 331 23.55 3.85 23.90
N GLU A 332 23.36 4.11 22.61
CA GLU A 332 22.26 4.94 22.10
C GLU A 332 20.91 4.26 22.33
N THR A 333 19.86 5.04 22.52
CA THR A 333 18.49 4.55 22.62
C THR A 333 17.68 5.10 21.45
N VAL A 334 17.01 4.20 20.72
CA VAL A 334 16.13 4.56 19.62
C VAL A 334 14.71 4.21 20.00
N PHE A 335 13.81 5.18 19.94
CA PHE A 335 12.38 4.93 20.00
C PHE A 335 11.78 4.99 18.61
N GLU A 336 10.92 4.04 18.28
CA GLU A 336 10.28 3.94 16.97
C GLU A 336 8.76 3.85 17.10
N THR A 337 8.07 4.73 16.37
CA THR A 337 6.61 4.77 16.31
C THR A 337 6.13 5.07 14.89
N GLU A 338 4.84 4.86 14.63
CA GLU A 338 4.18 5.30 13.41
C GLU A 338 3.12 6.33 13.75
N VAL A 339 3.16 7.47 13.05
CA VAL A 339 2.18 8.55 13.18
C VAL A 339 1.31 8.56 11.93
N PHE A 340 -0.01 8.54 12.11
CA PHE A 340 -0.99 8.62 11.03
C PHE A 340 -1.86 9.87 11.21
N PRO A 341 -2.35 10.50 10.14
CA PRO A 341 -3.34 11.59 10.22
C PRO A 341 -4.49 11.36 11.22
N SER A 342 -4.98 10.13 11.33
CA SER A 342 -6.12 9.69 12.15
C SER A 342 -5.70 9.05 13.47
N ASN A 343 -4.39 8.84 13.71
CA ASN A 343 -3.88 8.20 14.91
C ASN A 343 -2.58 8.87 15.40
N PRO A 344 -2.62 9.56 16.55
CA PRO A 344 -3.78 9.71 17.45
C PRO A 344 -4.89 10.58 16.87
N ALA A 345 -6.14 10.31 17.23
CA ALA A 345 -7.34 10.94 16.62
C ALA A 345 -7.37 12.47 16.73
N TRP A 346 -6.66 13.05 17.71
CA TRP A 346 -6.56 14.49 17.86
C TRP A 346 -5.66 15.15 16.82
N LEU A 347 -4.75 14.43 16.16
CA LEU A 347 -3.77 15.02 15.25
C LEU A 347 -4.40 15.69 14.03
N GLN A 348 -5.50 15.15 13.51
CA GLN A 348 -6.25 15.69 12.36
C GLN A 348 -6.78 17.12 12.58
N ASP A 349 -6.88 17.56 13.83
CA ASP A 349 -7.40 18.86 14.23
C ASP A 349 -6.34 19.97 14.18
N HIS A 350 -5.06 19.65 13.96
CA HIS A 350 -4.01 20.66 13.83
C HIS A 350 -3.72 20.95 12.35
N ARG A 351 -4.46 21.92 11.78
CA ARG A 351 -4.34 22.30 10.36
C ARG A 351 -3.75 23.69 10.17
N VAL A 352 -2.73 23.79 9.33
CA VAL A 352 -2.08 25.05 8.95
C VAL A 352 -2.12 25.18 7.42
N PHE A 353 -2.68 26.28 6.92
CA PHE A 353 -2.94 26.52 5.49
C PHE A 353 -3.64 25.34 4.78
N GLY A 354 -4.59 24.69 5.47
CA GLY A 354 -5.36 23.54 4.97
C GLY A 354 -4.66 22.18 5.12
N ARG A 355 -3.34 22.15 5.34
CA ARG A 355 -2.56 20.93 5.53
C ARG A 355 -2.58 20.46 6.98
N LEU A 356 -2.52 19.14 7.19
CA LEU A 356 -2.30 18.57 8.52
C LEU A 356 -0.81 18.67 8.83
N VAL A 357 -0.48 19.43 9.86
CA VAL A 357 0.90 19.68 10.29
C VAL A 357 1.06 19.17 11.71
N VAL A 358 2.08 18.38 11.99
CA VAL A 358 2.38 17.96 13.36
C VAL A 358 2.78 19.16 14.21
N PRO A 359 2.15 19.40 15.37
CA PRO A 359 2.43 20.58 16.20
C PRO A 359 3.83 20.49 16.84
N GLY A 360 4.48 21.64 17.01
CA GLY A 360 5.77 21.71 17.71
C GLY A 360 5.74 21.17 19.14
N ALA A 361 4.58 21.27 19.80
CA ALA A 361 4.36 20.75 21.15
C ALA A 361 4.45 19.21 21.20
N LEU A 362 4.12 18.50 20.11
CA LEU A 362 4.31 17.06 20.06
C LEU A 362 5.79 16.70 20.13
N TYR A 363 6.65 17.41 19.38
CA TYR A 363 8.08 17.16 19.45
C TYR A 363 8.66 17.48 20.82
N GLY A 364 8.22 18.60 21.43
CA GLY A 364 8.65 18.96 22.79
C GLY A 364 8.23 17.93 23.84
N ALA A 365 7.00 17.43 23.74
CA ALA A 365 6.52 16.36 24.60
C ALA A 365 7.32 15.07 24.38
N MET A 366 7.59 14.67 23.13
CA MET A 366 8.42 13.49 22.83
C MET A 366 9.83 13.62 23.41
N ALA A 367 10.49 14.76 23.20
CA ALA A 367 11.82 15.04 23.74
C ALA A 367 11.85 14.97 25.27
N ALA A 368 10.95 15.67 25.96
CA ALA A 368 10.86 15.63 27.43
C ALA A 368 10.59 14.21 27.95
N THR A 369 9.71 13.48 27.27
CA THR A 369 9.34 12.11 27.67
C THR A 369 10.51 11.13 27.58
N THR A 370 11.48 11.34 26.66
CA THR A 370 12.66 10.47 26.59
C THR A 370 13.43 10.41 27.91
N ALA A 371 13.58 11.54 28.60
CA ALA A 371 14.27 11.62 29.88
C ALA A 371 13.40 11.18 31.06
N LEU A 372 12.08 11.47 31.02
CA LEU A 372 11.13 11.08 32.06
C LEU A 372 10.99 9.56 32.17
N VAL A 373 10.93 8.85 31.05
CA VAL A 373 10.81 7.38 31.02
C VAL A 373 12.05 6.68 31.59
N GLU A 374 13.24 7.29 31.47
CA GLU A 374 14.48 6.68 31.98
C GLU A 374 14.72 6.91 33.47
N ASN A 375 14.42 8.10 33.97
CA ASN A 375 14.87 8.53 35.30
C ASN A 375 13.72 8.93 36.25
N GLY A 376 12.55 9.27 35.71
CA GLY A 376 11.48 9.94 36.46
C GLY A 376 11.89 11.32 36.99
N GLY A 377 10.93 12.04 37.58
CA GLY A 377 11.19 13.34 38.23
C GLY A 377 11.31 14.51 37.24
N SER A 378 12.16 15.49 37.53
CA SER A 378 12.28 16.71 36.72
C SER A 378 13.09 16.51 35.45
N VAL A 379 12.74 17.26 34.40
CA VAL A 379 13.43 17.24 33.11
C VAL A 379 13.67 18.65 32.60
N VAL A 380 14.81 18.83 31.92
CA VAL A 380 15.07 20.00 31.07
C VAL A 380 15.27 19.54 29.64
N VAL A 381 14.59 20.20 28.70
CA VAL A 381 14.88 20.16 27.26
C VAL A 381 15.52 21.49 26.88
N GLU A 382 16.80 21.45 26.49
CA GLU A 382 17.60 22.60 26.10
C GLU A 382 17.81 22.68 24.59
N ASP A 383 17.93 23.91 24.09
CA ASP A 383 18.26 24.25 22.71
C ASP A 383 17.41 23.50 21.68
N MET A 384 16.08 23.54 21.87
CA MET A 384 15.13 22.92 20.95
C MET A 384 15.05 23.70 19.64
N GLN A 385 15.48 23.06 18.55
CA GLN A 385 15.43 23.61 17.20
C GLN A 385 14.44 22.81 16.35
N LEU A 386 13.47 23.49 15.74
CA LEU A 386 12.55 22.88 14.77
C LEU A 386 13.05 23.18 13.36
N HIS A 387 13.61 22.16 12.70
CA HIS A 387 14.21 22.30 11.37
C HIS A 387 13.18 22.19 10.25
N SER A 388 12.31 21.18 10.32
CA SER A 388 11.30 20.93 9.27
C SER A 388 10.00 20.42 9.88
N PRO A 389 8.83 20.96 9.49
CA PRO A 389 7.55 20.45 9.96
C PRO A 389 7.22 19.08 9.34
N LEU A 390 6.64 18.17 10.13
CA LEU A 390 6.10 16.93 9.60
C LEU A 390 4.69 17.21 9.08
N VAL A 391 4.52 17.16 7.76
CA VAL A 391 3.27 17.47 7.07
C VAL A 391 2.75 16.23 6.36
N PHE A 392 1.44 16.02 6.44
CA PHE A 392 0.77 14.95 5.71
C PHE A 392 0.08 15.49 4.46
N PRO A 393 0.24 14.83 3.30
CA PRO A 393 -0.44 15.24 2.07
C PRO A 393 -1.96 15.14 2.24
N GLU A 394 -2.72 15.92 1.45
CA GLU A 394 -4.17 15.75 1.41
C GLU A 394 -4.51 14.37 0.88
N VAL A 395 -5.43 13.69 1.57
CA VAL A 395 -5.96 12.41 1.13
C VAL A 395 -7.09 12.70 0.14
N ASP A 396 -6.88 12.38 -1.14
CA ASP A 396 -7.94 12.38 -2.15
C ASP A 396 -8.95 11.28 -1.79
N ASN A 397 -9.95 11.65 -1.00
CA ASN A 397 -11.03 10.76 -0.55
C ASN A 397 -11.88 10.21 -1.71
N GLU A 398 -11.72 10.73 -2.94
CA GLU A 398 -12.42 10.26 -4.14
C GLU A 398 -11.89 8.91 -4.66
N ASN A 399 -10.63 8.54 -4.36
CA ASN A 399 -10.00 7.31 -4.88
C ASN A 399 -9.85 6.18 -3.85
N GLY A 400 -10.35 6.34 -2.62
CA GLY A 400 -10.27 5.29 -1.60
C GLY A 400 -8.83 4.87 -1.25
N THR A 401 -7.86 5.78 -1.41
CA THR A 401 -6.46 5.54 -1.05
C THR A 401 -6.34 5.37 0.46
N GLU A 402 -5.72 4.25 0.88
CA GLU A 402 -5.36 3.99 2.28
C GLU A 402 -4.51 5.14 2.83
N GLU A 403 -4.80 5.54 4.06
CA GLU A 403 -4.07 6.59 4.78
C GLU A 403 -2.59 6.22 4.95
N THR A 404 -1.69 7.11 4.54
CA THR A 404 -0.24 6.87 4.61
C THR A 404 0.35 7.42 5.92
N GLY A 405 0.81 6.51 6.78
CA GLY A 405 1.54 6.87 8.00
C GLY A 405 2.98 7.31 7.72
N ARG A 406 3.59 7.92 8.72
CA ARG A 406 5.01 8.28 8.76
C ARG A 406 5.68 7.51 9.88
N GLN A 407 6.76 6.81 9.57
CA GLN A 407 7.61 6.20 10.58
C GLN A 407 8.40 7.33 11.26
N VAL A 408 8.34 7.41 12.58
CA VAL A 408 9.03 8.42 13.38
C VAL A 408 10.03 7.72 14.29
N GLN A 409 11.27 8.22 14.29
CA GLN A 409 12.33 7.75 15.17
C GLN A 409 12.83 8.88 16.07
N VAL A 410 12.97 8.58 17.35
CA VAL A 410 13.61 9.47 18.34
C VAL A 410 14.91 8.82 18.76
N LEU A 411 16.03 9.44 18.41
CA LEU A 411 17.37 8.98 18.77
C LEU A 411 17.83 9.77 19.99
N LEU A 412 18.27 9.05 21.01
CA LEU A 412 18.85 9.58 22.24
C LEU A 412 20.27 9.03 22.34
N ASP A 413 21.27 9.92 22.25
CA ASP A 413 22.69 9.56 22.25
C ASP A 413 23.09 8.80 23.52
N ALA A 414 24.16 8.00 23.47
CA ALA A 414 24.65 7.28 24.64
C ALA A 414 24.94 8.24 25.81
N PRO A 415 24.81 7.79 27.08
CA PRO A 415 25.16 8.61 28.23
C PRO A 415 26.64 9.04 28.14
N GLU A 416 26.90 10.35 28.12
CA GLU A 416 28.26 10.92 28.19
C GLU A 416 28.69 11.09 29.67
N GLU A 417 29.92 11.55 29.92
CA GLU A 417 30.35 11.99 31.27
C GLU A 417 29.51 13.18 31.78
N SER A 418 28.91 13.96 30.86
CA SER A 418 27.89 14.98 31.14
C SER A 418 26.52 14.33 31.31
N ALA A 419 25.71 14.84 32.25
CA ALA A 419 24.33 14.41 32.44
C ALA A 419 23.38 14.81 31.27
N SER A 420 23.85 15.63 30.31
CA SER A 420 23.06 16.06 29.16
C SER A 420 23.25 15.13 27.96
N ARG A 421 22.14 14.67 27.37
CA ARG A 421 22.12 13.79 26.19
C ARG A 421 21.46 14.49 25.02
N ARG A 422 22.00 14.31 23.81
CA ARG A 422 21.39 14.85 22.57
C ARG A 422 20.19 14.00 22.17
N VAL A 423 19.14 14.67 21.68
CA VAL A 423 17.94 14.03 21.12
C VAL A 423 17.69 14.55 19.72
N GLN A 424 17.47 13.64 18.78
CA GLN A 424 17.09 13.96 17.41
C GLN A 424 15.81 13.22 17.02
N LEU A 425 14.88 13.91 16.35
CA LEU A 425 13.63 13.33 15.87
C LEU A 425 13.61 13.34 14.35
N PHE A 426 13.45 12.15 13.78
CA PHE A 426 13.37 11.95 12.34
C PHE A 426 12.02 11.36 11.96
N SER A 427 11.59 11.61 10.72
CA SER A 427 10.54 10.80 10.12
C SER A 427 10.86 10.36 8.70
N ARG A 428 10.17 9.31 8.27
CA ARG A 428 10.26 8.79 6.91
C ARG A 428 8.89 8.35 6.42
N GLY A 429 8.60 8.69 5.17
CA GLY A 429 7.41 8.29 4.44
C GLY A 429 7.59 7.01 3.64
N THR A 430 7.04 7.02 2.42
CA THR A 430 7.25 5.99 1.39
C THR A 430 8.61 6.11 0.71
N GLU A 431 9.33 7.20 0.95
CA GLU A 431 10.67 7.47 0.43
C GLU A 431 11.74 6.76 1.25
N SER A 432 12.96 6.66 0.70
CA SER A 432 14.09 6.01 1.38
C SER A 432 14.80 6.92 2.39
N ALA A 433 14.76 8.24 2.20
CA ALA A 433 15.47 9.22 3.01
C ALA A 433 14.74 9.56 4.33
N TRP A 434 15.50 9.87 5.37
CA TRP A 434 14.98 10.37 6.65
C TRP A 434 15.03 11.90 6.66
N THR A 435 13.97 12.54 7.17
CA THR A 435 13.91 13.98 7.38
C THR A 435 14.14 14.29 8.86
N LEU A 436 15.12 15.14 9.17
CA LEU A 436 15.32 15.67 10.52
C LEU A 436 14.27 16.74 10.81
N HIS A 437 13.48 16.55 11.85
CA HIS A 437 12.47 17.51 12.30
C HIS A 437 12.98 18.38 13.44
N VAL A 438 13.65 17.75 14.41
CA VAL A 438 14.06 18.41 15.65
C VAL A 438 15.41 17.90 16.11
N GLU A 439 16.19 18.82 16.67
CA GLU A 439 17.36 18.55 17.48
C GLU A 439 17.29 19.33 18.80
N CYS A 440 17.67 18.69 19.91
CA CYS A 440 17.74 19.31 21.24
C CYS A 440 18.67 18.52 22.19
N ARG A 441 18.82 18.98 23.43
CA ARG A 441 19.45 18.24 24.53
C ARG A 441 18.47 18.01 25.67
N VAL A 442 18.59 16.87 26.35
CA VAL A 442 17.78 16.56 27.54
C VAL A 442 18.66 16.32 28.76
N LEU A 443 18.22 16.84 29.91
CA LEU A 443 18.88 16.70 31.21
C LEU A 443 17.87 16.20 32.25
N PRO A 444 18.03 14.98 32.77
CA PRO A 444 17.18 14.46 33.85
C PRO A 444 17.60 15.01 35.22
N GLY A 445 16.66 15.12 36.15
CA GLY A 445 16.92 15.49 37.55
C GLY A 445 17.40 16.93 37.74
N ALA A 446 17.14 17.81 36.77
CA ALA A 446 17.57 19.20 36.81
C ALA A 446 16.84 19.96 37.92
N LEU A 447 17.60 20.78 38.66
CA LEU A 447 17.06 21.66 39.70
C LEU A 447 16.07 22.67 39.10
N PRO A 448 15.02 23.04 39.85
CA PRO A 448 14.11 24.10 39.44
C PRO A 448 14.85 25.42 39.22
N PRO A 449 14.30 26.34 38.39
CA PRO A 449 14.75 27.72 38.37
C PRO A 449 14.68 28.32 39.79
N GLU A 450 15.52 29.32 40.08
CA GLU A 450 15.73 29.86 41.44
C GLU A 450 14.45 30.35 42.16
N THR A 451 13.34 30.52 41.43
CA THR A 451 12.08 31.07 41.96
C THR A 451 10.96 30.01 41.98
N ARG A 452 10.80 29.32 43.12
CA ARG A 452 9.64 28.44 43.42
C ARG A 452 8.54 29.11 44.26
N ALA A 453 8.60 30.43 44.42
CA ALA A 453 7.61 31.12 45.24
C ALA A 453 6.21 30.91 44.64
N ARG A 454 5.31 30.30 45.41
CA ARG A 454 3.90 30.16 45.05
C ARG A 454 3.34 31.54 44.73
N ILE A 455 2.75 31.70 43.55
CA ILE A 455 2.18 32.96 43.11
C ILE A 455 0.70 33.05 43.47
N ASP A 456 0.21 34.27 43.65
CA ASP A 456 -1.21 34.55 43.81
C ASP A 456 -1.84 34.73 42.41
N LEU A 457 -2.49 33.66 41.93
CA LEU A 457 -3.15 33.64 40.63
C LEU A 457 -4.31 34.66 40.56
N ASP A 458 -5.01 34.92 41.66
CA ASP A 458 -6.13 35.87 41.68
C ASP A 458 -5.64 37.31 41.56
N ALA A 459 -4.51 37.64 42.20
CA ALA A 459 -3.85 38.94 42.02
C ALA A 459 -3.38 39.16 40.57
N LEU A 460 -2.90 38.10 39.91
CA LEU A 460 -2.51 38.13 38.50
C LEU A 460 -3.72 38.33 37.58
N LYS A 461 -4.80 37.58 37.80
CA LYS A 461 -6.08 37.74 37.08
C LYS A 461 -6.65 39.14 37.23
N ALA A 462 -6.57 39.74 38.43
CA ALA A 462 -7.07 41.09 38.70
C ALA A 462 -6.29 42.20 37.96
N ARG A 463 -5.05 41.94 37.54
CA ARG A 463 -4.21 42.89 36.79
C ARG A 463 -4.46 42.84 35.27
N LEU A 464 -4.97 41.72 34.77
CA LEU A 464 -5.25 41.48 33.36
C LEU A 464 -6.75 41.64 33.05
N SER A 465 -7.10 41.79 31.78
CA SER A 465 -8.50 41.88 31.34
C SER A 465 -8.98 40.54 30.78
N PRO A 466 -10.21 40.08 31.09
CA PRO A 466 -10.77 38.87 30.47
C PRO A 466 -10.77 38.98 28.93
N ALA A 467 -10.35 37.93 28.25
CA ALA A 467 -10.36 37.82 26.80
C ALA A 467 -11.30 36.70 26.33
N ASP A 468 -11.84 36.82 25.10
CA ASP A 468 -12.69 35.80 24.48
C ASP A 468 -11.83 34.75 23.77
N GLU A 469 -11.74 33.54 24.34
CA GLU A 469 -10.99 32.42 23.76
C GLU A 469 -11.55 32.01 22.39
N SER A 470 -12.87 32.13 22.20
CA SER A 470 -13.52 31.82 20.93
C SER A 470 -13.17 32.86 19.85
N ALA A 471 -12.95 34.13 20.23
CA ALA A 471 -12.43 35.15 19.32
C ALA A 471 -11.00 34.84 18.87
N TYR A 472 -10.15 34.36 19.78
CA TYR A 472 -8.78 33.93 19.45
C TYR A 472 -8.77 32.85 18.37
N TYR A 473 -9.56 31.78 18.51
CA TYR A 473 -9.62 30.72 17.50
C TYR A 473 -10.17 31.21 16.15
N ARG A 474 -11.15 32.13 16.14
CA ARG A 474 -11.65 32.76 14.89
C ARG A 474 -10.56 33.58 14.20
N ALA A 475 -9.78 34.35 14.96
CA ALA A 475 -8.67 35.14 14.42
C ALA A 475 -7.57 34.25 13.83
N LYS A 476 -7.23 33.13 14.48
CA LYS A 476 -6.24 32.16 13.96
C LYS A 476 -6.72 31.46 12.69
N ALA A 477 -8.00 31.10 12.60
CA ALA A 477 -8.57 30.54 11.38
C ALA A 477 -8.47 31.53 10.20
N ALA A 478 -8.65 32.83 10.45
CA ALA A 478 -8.51 33.88 9.43
C ALA A 478 -7.07 34.04 8.90
N THR A 479 -6.05 33.69 9.69
CA THR A 479 -4.64 33.65 9.26
C THR A 479 -4.16 32.25 8.84
N GLY A 480 -5.09 31.31 8.63
CA GLY A 480 -4.79 29.99 8.08
C GLY A 480 -4.48 28.90 9.09
N ILE A 481 -4.51 29.18 10.40
CA ILE A 481 -4.35 28.16 11.46
C ILE A 481 -5.74 27.71 11.93
N ASN A 482 -6.15 26.52 11.52
CA ASN A 482 -7.44 25.93 11.84
C ASN A 482 -7.27 24.84 12.89
N LEU A 483 -7.49 25.20 14.16
CA LEU A 483 -7.49 24.26 15.29
C LEU A 483 -8.90 23.68 15.51
N GLY A 484 -9.01 22.37 15.34
CA GLY A 484 -10.22 21.61 15.59
C GLY A 484 -10.49 21.39 17.09
N PRO A 485 -11.62 20.73 17.44
CA PRO A 485 -12.07 20.58 18.82
C PRO A 485 -11.04 20.07 19.81
N PHE A 486 -10.15 19.15 19.42
CA PHE A 486 -9.15 18.60 20.33
C PHE A 486 -8.02 19.59 20.68
N PHE A 487 -7.67 20.49 19.77
CA PHE A 487 -6.65 21.53 20.00
C PHE A 487 -7.22 22.79 20.66
N ARG A 488 -8.53 22.86 20.92
CA ARG A 488 -9.15 23.98 21.63
C ARG A 488 -9.07 23.78 23.14
N THR A 489 -7.85 23.85 23.67
CA THR A 489 -7.53 23.55 25.08
C THR A 489 -7.63 24.74 26.02
N LEU A 490 -7.80 25.95 25.49
CA LEU A 490 -7.98 27.16 26.30
C LEU A 490 -9.36 27.15 26.97
N GLY A 491 -9.35 27.28 28.29
CA GLY A 491 -10.50 27.65 29.11
C GLY A 491 -10.64 29.17 29.19
N THR A 492 -10.76 29.69 30.41
CA THR A 492 -10.77 31.16 30.62
C THR A 492 -9.38 31.75 30.42
N VAL A 493 -9.34 32.86 29.69
CA VAL A 493 -8.10 33.60 29.39
C VAL A 493 -8.22 35.07 29.81
N TRP A 494 -7.09 35.64 30.23
CA TRP A 494 -6.93 37.04 30.53
C TRP A 494 -5.72 37.58 29.76
N SER A 495 -5.81 38.79 29.23
CA SER A 495 -4.73 39.41 28.47
C SER A 495 -4.50 40.87 28.86
N GLY A 496 -3.28 41.33 28.55
CA GLY A 496 -2.81 42.70 28.63
C GLY A 496 -1.72 42.92 27.56
N PRO A 497 -1.15 44.12 27.46
CA PRO A 497 -0.07 44.39 26.50
C PRO A 497 1.14 43.48 26.75
N GLY A 498 1.45 42.60 25.79
CA GLY A 498 2.61 41.70 25.86
C GLY A 498 2.51 40.61 26.94
N GLU A 499 1.33 40.40 27.54
CA GLU A 499 1.17 39.49 28.67
C GLU A 499 -0.19 38.78 28.63
N ALA A 500 -0.22 37.49 28.96
CA ALA A 500 -1.47 36.75 29.10
C ALA A 500 -1.41 35.69 30.19
N LEU A 501 -2.58 35.35 30.73
CA LEU A 501 -2.80 34.23 31.62
C LEU A 501 -3.92 33.37 31.03
N GLY A 502 -3.71 32.07 30.91
CA GLY A 502 -4.70 31.15 30.39
C GLY A 502 -4.82 29.90 31.22
N GLU A 503 -6.05 29.50 31.52
CA GLU A 503 -6.34 28.15 32.01
C GLU A 503 -6.32 27.20 30.82
N VAL A 504 -5.53 26.13 30.91
CA VAL A 504 -5.34 25.15 29.84
C VAL A 504 -5.78 23.79 30.37
N SER A 505 -6.62 23.08 29.62
CA SER A 505 -7.10 21.76 30.02
C SER A 505 -7.30 20.82 28.84
N LEU A 506 -7.15 19.52 29.07
CA LEU A 506 -7.56 18.51 28.09
C LEU A 506 -9.07 18.57 27.81
N PRO A 507 -9.48 18.47 26.53
CA PRO A 507 -10.89 18.49 26.17
C PRO A 507 -11.58 17.22 26.64
N ALA A 508 -12.83 17.35 27.11
CA ALA A 508 -13.58 16.25 27.75
C ALA A 508 -13.78 14.98 26.87
N GLY A 509 -13.60 15.07 25.55
CA GLY A 509 -13.73 13.95 24.62
C GLY A 509 -12.52 13.02 24.50
N LEU A 510 -11.39 13.32 25.16
CA LEU A 510 -10.12 12.61 24.96
C LEU A 510 -9.94 11.33 25.80
N GLY A 511 -10.77 11.09 26.82
CA GLY A 511 -10.56 10.03 27.82
C GLY A 511 -9.42 10.36 28.81
N GLN A 512 -9.13 9.46 29.76
CA GLN A 512 -7.94 9.58 30.62
C GLN A 512 -6.67 9.35 29.79
N SER A 513 -5.66 10.20 29.98
CA SER A 513 -4.38 10.09 29.28
C SER A 513 -3.31 9.44 30.16
N ASP A 514 -2.60 8.46 29.59
CA ASP A 514 -1.44 7.80 30.23
C ASP A 514 -0.11 8.47 29.83
N LEU A 515 -0.12 9.77 29.46
CA LEU A 515 1.05 10.50 28.94
C LEU A 515 1.74 11.33 30.03
N ASP A 516 3.07 11.24 30.12
CA ASP A 516 3.87 12.08 31.02
C ASP A 516 3.81 13.57 30.65
N VAL A 517 3.79 13.88 29.35
CA VAL A 517 3.59 15.25 28.87
C VAL A 517 2.58 15.18 27.74
N HIS A 518 1.38 15.71 27.97
CA HIS A 518 0.36 15.69 26.93
C HIS A 518 0.62 16.80 25.88
N PRO A 519 0.75 16.46 24.57
CA PRO A 519 1.00 17.45 23.52
C PRO A 519 -0.04 18.57 23.48
N LEU A 520 -1.32 18.25 23.66
CA LEU A 520 -2.41 19.24 23.69
C LEU A 520 -2.32 20.25 24.85
N VAL A 521 -1.84 19.85 26.04
CA VAL A 521 -1.66 20.79 27.16
C VAL A 521 -0.48 21.71 26.89
N LEU A 522 0.64 21.14 26.44
CA LEU A 522 1.82 21.93 26.06
C LEU A 522 1.51 22.90 24.91
N ASP A 523 0.77 22.45 23.90
CA ASP A 523 0.30 23.30 22.80
C ASP A 523 -0.65 24.40 23.29
N GLY A 524 -1.54 24.08 24.25
CA GLY A 524 -2.39 25.08 24.89
C GLY A 524 -1.58 26.22 25.53
N CYS A 525 -0.43 25.92 26.14
CA CYS A 525 0.47 26.95 26.66
C CYS A 525 1.13 27.77 25.53
N PHE A 526 1.39 27.18 24.36
CA PHE A 526 1.81 27.93 23.17
C PHE A 526 0.68 28.83 22.64
N GLN A 527 -0.58 28.39 22.76
CA GLN A 527 -1.74 29.21 22.39
C GLN A 527 -1.90 30.42 23.30
N VAL A 528 -1.56 30.32 24.60
CA VAL A 528 -1.52 31.49 25.51
C VAL A 528 -0.51 32.54 25.03
N VAL A 529 0.62 32.13 24.42
CA VAL A 529 1.54 33.07 23.77
C VAL A 529 0.87 33.79 22.61
N GLY A 530 0.04 33.08 21.84
CA GLY A 530 -0.80 33.67 20.81
C GLY A 530 -1.82 34.69 21.35
N VAL A 531 -2.31 34.51 22.58
CA VAL A 531 -3.24 35.43 23.26
C VAL A 531 -2.53 36.70 23.76
N ALA A 532 -1.32 36.58 24.32
CA ALA A 532 -0.51 37.71 24.81
C ALA A 532 -0.21 38.76 23.72
N ARG A 533 -0.23 38.34 22.45
CA ARG A 533 0.00 39.18 21.27
C ARG A 533 -1.22 39.99 20.82
N ASN A 534 -2.39 39.79 21.45
CA ASN A 534 -3.61 40.59 21.26
C ASN A 534 -4.01 40.85 19.78
N MET A 535 -4.08 39.80 18.96
CA MET A 535 -4.41 39.91 17.53
C MET A 535 -5.90 40.21 17.32
N THR A 536 -6.27 41.48 17.10
CA THR A 536 -7.56 41.87 16.54
C THR A 536 -7.54 41.68 15.01
N GLY A 537 -7.65 40.43 14.55
CA GLY A 537 -7.39 40.08 13.16
C GLY A 537 -8.28 40.79 12.13
N ALA A 538 -7.66 41.60 11.26
CA ALA A 538 -8.16 41.90 9.93
C ALA A 538 -7.60 40.87 8.92
N PRO A 539 -8.31 40.57 7.80
CA PRO A 539 -7.77 39.72 6.74
C PRO A 539 -6.47 40.33 6.16
N GLY A 540 -5.34 39.63 6.28
CA GLY A 540 -4.03 40.06 5.77
C GLY A 540 -2.86 40.07 6.78
N GLU A 541 -3.10 39.77 8.06
CA GLU A 541 -2.04 39.67 9.08
C GLU A 541 -1.20 38.38 8.98
N ALA A 542 0.06 38.46 9.44
CA ALA A 542 1.04 37.38 9.36
C ALA A 542 0.72 36.17 10.26
N THR A 543 0.97 34.97 9.73
CA THR A 543 0.88 33.70 10.44
C THR A 543 2.20 33.39 11.13
N TYR A 544 2.18 32.86 12.35
CA TYR A 544 3.38 32.49 13.12
C TYR A 544 3.28 31.06 13.61
N LEU A 545 4.39 30.31 13.51
CA LEU A 545 4.51 28.95 13.98
C LEU A 545 5.68 28.82 14.98
N PRO A 546 5.65 27.82 15.88
CA PRO A 546 6.79 27.53 16.76
C PRO A 546 8.06 27.26 15.95
N PHE A 547 9.16 27.91 16.33
CA PHE A 547 10.47 27.77 15.68
C PHE A 547 11.52 27.11 16.58
N GLY A 548 11.40 27.31 17.89
CA GLY A 548 12.29 26.69 18.87
C GLY A 548 12.16 27.33 20.24
N TRP A 549 12.89 26.79 21.21
CA TRP A 549 13.01 27.37 22.54
C TRP A 549 14.36 27.02 23.14
N GLU A 550 14.79 27.85 24.09
CA GLU A 550 16.10 27.71 24.72
C GLU A 550 16.06 26.67 25.83
N ARG A 551 14.97 26.68 26.60
CA ARG A 551 14.82 25.78 27.73
C ARG A 551 13.34 25.50 28.02
N LEU A 552 12.98 24.23 28.09
CA LEU A 552 11.74 23.75 28.70
C LEU A 552 12.11 22.97 29.96
N TRP A 553 11.82 23.52 31.13
CA TRP A 553 11.91 22.82 32.40
C TRP A 553 10.53 22.31 32.82
N LEU A 554 10.46 21.06 33.29
CA LEU A 554 9.27 20.47 33.90
C LEU A 554 9.66 19.84 35.23
N ALA A 555 8.87 20.09 36.27
CA ALA A 555 9.10 19.54 37.60
C ALA A 555 8.91 18.01 37.65
N GLU A 556 7.91 17.51 36.91
CA GLU A 556 7.51 16.11 36.79
C GLU A 556 6.54 15.95 35.59
N GLN A 557 5.64 14.96 35.64
CA GLN A 557 4.53 14.80 34.70
C GLN A 557 3.66 16.05 34.65
N LEU A 558 3.35 16.52 33.44
CA LEU A 558 2.52 17.69 33.22
C LEU A 558 1.05 17.31 33.47
N PRO A 559 0.33 17.96 34.40
CA PRO A 559 -1.07 17.66 34.66
C PRO A 559 -1.97 17.95 33.45
N ASP A 560 -3.11 17.26 33.38
CA ASP A 560 -4.13 17.47 32.35
C ASP A 560 -4.75 18.88 32.38
N GLN A 561 -4.58 19.61 33.49
CA GLN A 561 -5.04 20.97 33.68
C GLN A 561 -3.97 21.82 34.36
N VAL A 562 -3.63 22.95 33.75
CA VAL A 562 -2.60 23.88 34.21
C VAL A 562 -3.02 25.34 34.01
N VAL A 563 -2.31 26.26 34.65
CA VAL A 563 -2.42 27.70 34.40
C VAL A 563 -1.13 28.19 33.78
N CYS A 564 -1.21 28.74 32.57
CA CYS A 564 -0.06 29.23 31.83
C CYS A 564 -0.04 30.77 31.84
N HIS A 565 1.09 31.34 32.29
CA HIS A 565 1.35 32.77 32.32
C HIS A 565 2.46 33.10 31.32
N VAL A 566 2.21 34.04 30.42
CA VAL A 566 3.13 34.40 29.35
C VAL A 566 3.51 35.86 29.46
N CYS A 567 4.81 36.14 29.30
CA CYS A 567 5.35 37.49 29.08
C CYS A 567 6.16 37.51 27.79
N MET A 568 5.80 38.37 26.85
CA MET A 568 6.57 38.63 25.63
C MET A 568 7.85 39.42 25.97
N SER A 569 8.94 39.17 25.27
CA SER A 569 10.18 39.94 25.48
C SER A 569 10.01 41.41 25.09
N GLU A 570 10.74 42.31 25.74
CA GLU A 570 10.66 43.76 25.44
C GLU A 570 10.94 44.06 23.97
N ALA A 571 11.97 43.43 23.39
CA ALA A 571 12.27 43.54 21.96
C ALA A 571 11.12 43.08 21.06
N SER A 572 10.36 42.05 21.46
CA SER A 572 9.19 41.59 20.71
C SER A 572 8.03 42.58 20.79
N GLN A 573 7.82 43.19 21.97
CA GLN A 573 6.80 44.22 22.18
C GLN A 573 7.13 45.50 21.39
N GLU A 574 8.40 45.91 21.38
CA GLU A 574 8.88 47.05 20.61
C GLU A 574 8.75 46.80 19.10
N ALA A 575 9.18 45.63 18.62
CA ALA A 575 9.08 45.25 17.21
C ALA A 575 7.63 45.22 16.71
N GLU A 576 6.68 44.74 17.53
CA GLU A 576 5.25 44.78 17.19
C GLU A 576 4.69 46.22 17.17
N SER A 577 5.27 47.14 17.95
CA SER A 577 4.81 48.54 18.03
C SER A 577 5.42 49.48 16.97
N ALA A 578 6.51 49.07 16.30
CA ALA A 578 7.41 49.97 15.57
C ALA A 578 7.20 50.11 14.04
N GLY A 579 6.30 49.37 13.38
CA GLY A 579 6.21 49.43 11.90
C GLY A 579 4.97 48.82 11.24
N SER A 580 4.82 49.08 9.92
CA SER A 580 3.73 48.56 9.08
C SER A 580 3.87 47.09 8.68
N ASP A 581 5.08 46.52 8.83
CA ASP A 581 5.38 45.13 8.47
C ASP A 581 5.53 44.27 9.73
N ALA A 582 4.92 43.08 9.69
CA ALA A 582 4.94 42.14 10.81
C ALA A 582 6.36 41.56 11.02
N PRO A 583 6.87 41.49 12.27
CA PRO A 583 8.23 41.05 12.58
C PRO A 583 8.48 39.59 12.20
N GLU A 584 9.72 39.25 11.84
CA GLU A 584 10.09 37.91 11.36
C GLU A 584 10.06 36.86 12.48
N VAL A 585 10.61 37.19 13.65
CA VAL A 585 10.69 36.32 14.82
C VAL A 585 10.24 37.08 16.06
N LEU A 586 9.48 36.41 16.92
CA LEU A 586 9.05 36.93 18.22
C LEU A 586 9.35 35.92 19.30
N SER A 587 9.62 36.39 20.51
CA SER A 587 9.98 35.56 21.65
C SER A 587 9.23 35.93 22.93
N GLY A 588 9.06 34.93 23.80
CA GLY A 588 8.47 35.12 25.11
C GLY A 588 8.87 34.04 26.11
N GLU A 589 8.51 34.28 27.35
CA GLU A 589 8.62 33.34 28.46
C GLU A 589 7.24 32.79 28.81
N VAL A 590 7.15 31.49 29.06
CA VAL A 590 5.94 30.83 29.57
C VAL A 590 6.24 30.21 30.93
N ARG A 591 5.47 30.56 31.95
CA ARG A 591 5.49 29.91 33.25
C ARG A 591 4.22 29.08 33.41
N ILE A 592 4.39 27.82 33.80
CA ILE A 592 3.33 26.84 33.93
C ILE A 592 3.13 26.55 35.41
N TYR A 593 1.92 26.79 35.90
CA TYR A 593 1.55 26.61 37.29
C TYR A 593 0.48 25.52 37.42
N ASP A 594 0.47 24.87 38.59
CA ASP A 594 -0.69 24.10 39.02
C ASP A 594 -1.86 25.02 39.39
N LEU A 595 -3.02 24.43 39.72
CA LEU A 595 -4.20 25.20 40.13
C LEU A 595 -4.03 25.96 41.45
N ASN A 596 -2.99 25.65 42.23
CA ASN A 596 -2.67 26.32 43.48
C ASN A 596 -1.70 27.49 43.29
N GLY A 597 -1.09 27.66 42.11
CA GLY A 597 -0.07 28.67 41.82
C GLY A 597 1.37 28.22 42.11
N GLU A 598 1.62 26.92 42.26
CA GLU A 598 2.96 26.34 42.35
C GLU A 598 3.57 26.18 40.95
N LEU A 599 4.83 26.58 40.77
CA LEU A 599 5.53 26.48 39.49
C LEU A 599 5.90 25.02 39.18
N ILE A 600 5.31 24.47 38.13
CA ILE A 600 5.50 23.08 37.69
C ILE A 600 6.19 22.98 36.33
N GLY A 601 6.30 24.08 35.59
CA GLY A 601 7.07 24.14 34.36
C GLY A 601 7.44 25.55 33.95
N GLU A 602 8.47 25.68 33.13
CA GLU A 602 8.95 26.95 32.57
C GLU A 602 9.46 26.72 31.16
N LEU A 603 9.08 27.59 30.23
CA LEU A 603 9.57 27.63 28.85
C LEU A 603 10.21 28.99 28.59
N SER A 604 11.54 29.01 28.54
CA SER A 604 12.35 30.22 28.38
C SER A 604 12.80 30.36 26.92
N GLY A 605 12.75 31.60 26.43
CA GLY A 605 13.15 31.94 25.05
C GLY A 605 12.35 31.19 23.97
N TYR A 606 11.07 30.94 24.22
CA TYR A 606 10.17 30.38 23.23
C TYR A 606 10.03 31.34 22.06
N ALA A 607 10.42 30.88 20.87
CA ALA A 607 10.42 31.68 19.66
C ALA A 607 9.40 31.17 18.65
N VAL A 608 8.66 32.10 18.07
CA VAL A 608 7.76 31.86 16.93
C VAL A 608 8.30 32.62 15.71
N LYS A 609 8.30 31.95 14.55
CA LYS A 609 8.72 32.55 13.28
C LYS A 609 7.51 32.74 12.38
N ARG A 610 7.53 33.82 11.60
CA ARG A 610 6.53 34.09 10.57
C ARG A 610 6.55 32.99 9.51
N ALA A 611 5.39 32.45 9.18
CA ALA A 611 5.22 31.35 8.24
C ALA A 611 4.35 31.77 7.06
N THR A 612 4.75 31.39 5.85
CA THR A 612 3.96 31.59 4.62
C THR A 612 3.47 30.25 4.08
N GLN A 613 2.38 30.27 3.32
CA GLN A 613 1.87 29.06 2.67
C GLN A 613 2.91 28.48 1.69
N ALA A 614 3.66 29.33 0.99
CA ALA A 614 4.69 28.89 0.05
C ALA A 614 5.83 28.14 0.76
N ALA A 615 6.36 28.67 1.86
CA ALA A 615 7.42 28.01 2.63
C ALA A 615 6.95 26.67 3.22
N LEU A 616 5.70 26.59 3.69
CA LEU A 616 5.14 25.33 4.19
C LEU A 616 4.97 24.28 3.08
N LEU A 617 4.58 24.70 1.87
CA LEU A 617 4.40 23.78 0.73
C LEU A 617 5.74 23.32 0.12
N ALA A 618 6.75 24.19 0.08
CA ALA A 618 8.11 23.84 -0.36
C ALA A 618 8.71 22.71 0.51
N ALA A 619 8.49 22.77 1.83
CA ALA A 619 8.89 21.71 2.75
C ALA A 619 8.22 20.34 2.49
N VAL A 620 7.15 20.29 1.68
CA VAL A 620 6.41 19.06 1.34
C VAL A 620 6.78 18.51 -0.04
N SER A 621 7.13 19.36 -1.00
CA SER A 621 7.44 18.94 -2.37
C SER A 621 8.85 18.38 -2.53
N GLY A 622 9.74 18.57 -1.56
CA GLY A 622 11.15 18.17 -1.67
C GLY A 622 11.90 18.91 -2.79
N GLU A 623 11.28 19.93 -3.37
CA GLU A 623 11.93 20.87 -4.28
C GLU A 623 12.72 21.84 -3.41
N GLU A 624 13.99 21.54 -3.18
CA GLU A 624 14.93 22.48 -2.57
C GLU A 624 14.99 23.74 -3.44
N GLY A 625 14.24 24.76 -3.02
CA GLY A 625 14.32 26.07 -3.63
C GLY A 625 15.70 26.65 -3.35
N VAL A 626 16.21 27.50 -4.25
CA VAL A 626 17.50 28.20 -4.01
C VAL A 626 17.48 28.97 -2.68
N ASP A 627 16.31 29.39 -2.21
CA ASP A 627 16.11 30.05 -0.92
C ASP A 627 16.36 29.13 0.30
N ASP A 628 16.16 27.81 0.18
CA ASP A 628 16.45 26.82 1.24
C ASP A 628 17.97 26.51 1.36
N LEU A 629 18.75 26.93 0.37
CA LEU A 629 20.22 26.85 0.37
C LEU A 629 20.88 28.10 0.97
N LEU A 630 20.08 29.11 1.33
CA LEU A 630 20.53 30.34 1.96
C LEU A 630 20.24 30.26 3.45
N TYR A 631 21.28 30.34 4.28
CA TYR A 631 21.09 30.53 5.72
C TYR A 631 20.96 32.03 6.02
N GLU A 632 20.05 32.38 6.91
CA GLU A 632 19.95 33.72 7.48
C GLU A 632 20.55 33.71 8.88
N VAL A 633 21.51 34.59 9.13
CA VAL A 633 22.07 34.78 10.47
C VAL A 633 21.11 35.67 11.28
N VAL A 634 20.22 35.04 12.03
CA VAL A 634 19.32 35.73 12.97
C VAL A 634 20.04 35.93 14.29
N TRP A 635 20.56 37.13 14.51
CA TRP A 635 21.18 37.51 15.78
C TRP A 635 20.12 37.62 16.87
N ARG A 636 20.23 36.79 17.91
CA ARG A 636 19.43 36.90 19.13
C ARG A 636 20.28 37.53 20.21
N GLU A 637 19.91 38.72 20.65
CA GLU A 637 20.49 39.34 21.83
C GLU A 637 20.09 38.52 23.06
N ARG A 638 21.05 37.84 23.67
CA ARG A 638 20.89 37.23 24.99
C ARG A 638 21.62 38.07 26.03
N PRO A 639 21.04 38.31 27.22
CA PRO A 639 21.83 38.76 28.35
C PRO A 639 22.94 37.73 28.60
N LEU A 640 24.19 38.18 28.63
CA LEU A 640 25.29 37.31 29.05
C LEU A 640 24.97 36.82 30.48
N GLU A 641 25.00 35.50 30.70
CA GLU A 641 24.99 34.96 32.06
C GLU A 641 26.04 35.72 32.88
N SER A 642 25.71 36.12 34.11
CA SER A 642 26.53 36.97 34.98
C SER A 642 27.97 36.48 35.23
N ALA A 643 28.31 35.27 34.77
CA ALA A 643 29.65 34.69 34.78
C ALA A 643 30.50 34.98 33.53
N ILE A 644 29.91 35.35 32.39
CA ILE A 644 30.66 35.68 31.16
C ILE A 644 30.96 37.18 31.15
N LEU A 645 32.13 37.53 31.68
CA LEU A 645 32.68 38.88 31.56
C LEU A 645 32.72 39.31 30.07
N PRO A 646 32.29 40.54 29.74
CA PRO A 646 32.39 41.10 28.40
C PRO A 646 33.80 40.97 27.81
N ALA A 647 33.89 40.77 26.49
CA ALA A 647 35.16 40.71 25.78
C ALA A 647 35.76 42.11 25.52
N ASP A 648 35.55 43.06 26.43
CA ASP A 648 36.04 44.44 26.34
C ASP A 648 37.59 44.52 26.31
N PHE A 649 38.25 43.42 26.65
CA PHE A 649 39.69 43.23 26.56
C PHE A 649 40.16 42.86 25.14
N SER A 650 39.27 42.45 24.22
CA SER A 650 39.66 42.00 22.88
C SER A 650 40.10 43.20 22.03
N PRO A 651 41.30 43.16 21.43
CA PRO A 651 41.78 44.23 20.57
C PRO A 651 40.96 44.30 19.29
N ARG A 652 40.83 45.50 18.71
CA ARG A 652 40.15 45.71 17.43
C ARG A 652 40.99 45.13 16.28
N PRO A 653 40.38 44.75 15.15
CA PRO A 653 41.14 44.27 13.98
C PRO A 653 42.25 45.23 13.52
N THR A 654 42.05 46.54 13.66
CA THR A 654 43.07 47.56 13.33
C THR A 654 44.26 47.56 14.30
N GLU A 655 44.05 47.18 15.56
CA GLU A 655 45.09 47.09 16.58
C GLU A 655 45.91 45.82 16.38
N ILE A 656 45.23 44.69 16.12
CA ILE A 656 45.88 43.44 15.70
C ILE A 656 46.71 43.66 14.43
N ALA A 657 46.14 44.32 13.43
CA ALA A 657 46.85 44.61 12.18
C ALA A 657 48.11 45.49 12.40
N ALA A 658 48.10 46.39 13.39
CA ALA A 658 49.24 47.24 13.72
C ALA A 658 50.40 46.47 14.39
N ASP A 659 50.07 45.38 15.09
CA ASP A 659 51.04 44.49 15.77
C ASP A 659 51.49 43.30 14.90
N THR A 660 50.98 43.21 13.67
CA THR A 660 51.38 42.22 12.65
C THR A 660 52.05 42.89 11.45
N GLN A 661 52.66 42.12 10.56
CA GLN A 661 53.22 42.64 9.31
C GLN A 661 52.25 42.48 8.12
N LEU A 662 52.52 43.17 7.00
CA LEU A 662 51.79 42.94 5.76
C LEU A 662 52.04 41.51 5.24
N PHE A 663 51.08 40.96 4.50
CA PHE A 663 51.21 39.61 3.94
C PHE A 663 52.48 39.42 3.09
N THR A 664 52.93 40.48 2.40
CA THR A 664 54.20 40.49 1.65
C THR A 664 55.43 40.24 2.52
N GLY A 665 55.42 40.67 3.79
CA GLY A 665 56.45 40.36 4.77
C GLY A 665 56.47 38.88 5.12
N TYR A 666 55.29 38.29 5.39
CA TYR A 666 55.16 36.85 5.64
C TYR A 666 55.57 35.98 4.45
N LEU A 667 55.30 36.44 3.21
CA LEU A 667 55.78 35.79 2.00
C LEU A 667 57.32 35.77 1.97
N THR A 668 57.94 36.92 2.25
CA THR A 668 59.41 37.04 2.28
C THR A 668 60.02 36.11 3.34
N ASP A 669 59.41 36.04 4.53
CA ASP A 669 59.84 35.14 5.61
C ASP A 669 59.69 33.65 5.23
N ALA A 670 58.68 33.32 4.41
CA ALA A 670 58.48 31.97 3.87
C ALA A 670 59.41 31.65 2.67
N GLY A 671 60.31 32.57 2.30
CA GLY A 671 61.24 32.43 1.17
C GLY A 671 60.60 32.71 -0.19
N VAL A 672 59.50 33.46 -0.23
CA VAL A 672 58.79 33.86 -1.45
C VAL A 672 59.03 35.33 -1.71
N ASP A 673 59.65 35.63 -2.85
CA ASP A 673 59.72 37.00 -3.35
C ASP A 673 58.33 37.46 -3.84
N PRO A 674 57.76 38.58 -3.34
CA PRO A 674 56.45 39.06 -3.75
C PRO A 674 56.34 39.37 -5.25
N GLU A 675 57.37 39.97 -5.86
CA GLU A 675 57.37 40.26 -7.29
C GLU A 675 57.40 38.96 -8.11
N GLY A 676 58.24 38.00 -7.71
CA GLY A 676 58.26 36.65 -8.28
C GLY A 676 56.96 35.87 -8.08
N ARG A 677 56.18 36.13 -7.02
CA ARG A 677 54.86 35.54 -6.83
C ARG A 677 53.83 36.12 -7.78
N ASP A 678 53.82 37.43 -7.96
CA ASP A 678 52.92 38.09 -8.92
C ASP A 678 53.22 37.62 -10.35
N ALA A 679 54.51 37.47 -10.69
CA ALA A 679 54.93 36.90 -11.97
C ALA A 679 54.45 35.45 -12.17
N LEU A 680 54.61 34.58 -11.16
CA LEU A 680 54.08 33.22 -11.18
C LEU A 680 52.55 33.18 -11.40
N LEU A 681 51.79 34.04 -10.73
CA LEU A 681 50.33 34.08 -10.87
C LEU A 681 49.92 34.54 -12.27
N ALA A 682 50.60 35.54 -12.83
CA ALA A 682 50.39 35.95 -14.22
C ALA A 682 50.67 34.80 -15.19
N ASP A 683 51.69 33.99 -14.92
CA ASP A 683 52.11 32.91 -15.81
C ASP A 683 51.22 31.67 -15.71
N LEU A 684 50.71 31.37 -14.51
CA LEU A 684 49.63 30.41 -14.33
C LEU A 684 48.37 30.86 -15.08
N GLU A 685 48.06 32.15 -15.10
CA GLU A 685 46.94 32.66 -15.89
C GLU A 685 47.18 32.47 -17.40
N ARG A 686 48.36 32.83 -17.91
CA ARG A 686 48.74 32.58 -19.31
C ARG A 686 48.64 31.10 -19.68
N TRP A 687 49.19 30.23 -18.84
CA TRP A 687 49.12 28.78 -19.04
C TRP A 687 47.68 28.27 -19.03
N SER A 688 46.84 28.81 -18.15
CA SER A 688 45.44 28.41 -18.05
C SER A 688 44.62 28.69 -19.31
N ARG A 689 44.91 29.80 -20.00
CA ARG A 689 44.24 30.16 -21.25
C ARG A 689 44.66 29.25 -22.41
N SER A 690 45.96 28.96 -22.56
CA SER A 690 46.41 27.95 -23.54
C SER A 690 45.90 26.55 -23.21
N ARG A 691 45.82 26.20 -21.93
CA ARG A 691 45.27 24.91 -21.50
C ARG A 691 43.78 24.79 -21.83
N ALA A 692 43.01 25.86 -21.63
CA ALA A 692 41.59 25.91 -22.01
C ALA A 692 41.40 25.63 -23.50
N LEU A 693 42.21 26.26 -24.36
CA LEU A 693 42.21 26.03 -25.80
C LEU A 693 42.46 24.55 -26.13
N ALA A 694 43.58 24.02 -25.66
CA ALA A 694 43.98 22.66 -25.96
C ALA A 694 43.01 21.62 -25.37
N THR A 695 42.35 21.91 -24.23
CA THR A 695 41.29 21.05 -23.68
C THR A 695 40.06 20.99 -24.58
N LEU A 696 39.63 22.12 -25.18
CA LEU A 696 38.51 22.10 -26.13
C LEU A 696 38.87 21.31 -27.39
N GLU A 697 40.12 21.40 -27.85
CA GLU A 697 40.62 20.62 -28.99
C GLU A 697 40.70 19.11 -28.68
N GLU A 698 41.14 18.73 -27.47
CA GLU A 698 41.12 17.33 -26.99
C GLU A 698 39.70 16.77 -26.87
N LEU A 699 38.72 17.62 -26.53
CA LEU A 699 37.31 17.27 -26.58
C LEU A 699 36.79 17.09 -28.02
N GLY A 700 37.54 17.53 -29.03
CA GLY A 700 37.21 17.39 -30.45
C GLY A 700 36.59 18.64 -31.07
N TRP A 701 36.72 19.81 -30.44
CA TRP A 701 36.30 21.06 -31.05
C TRP A 701 37.24 21.46 -32.19
N GLU A 702 36.69 21.64 -33.39
CA GLU A 702 37.41 22.19 -34.54
C GLU A 702 37.12 23.70 -34.67
N ARG A 703 38.17 24.52 -34.53
CA ARG A 703 38.06 25.97 -34.64
C ARG A 703 37.87 26.37 -36.11
N VAL A 704 36.77 27.05 -36.45
CA VAL A 704 36.57 27.58 -37.80
C VAL A 704 36.39 29.09 -37.72
N LYS A 705 37.35 29.84 -38.27
CA LYS A 705 37.36 31.30 -38.22
C LYS A 705 36.05 31.90 -38.74
N GLY A 706 35.47 32.83 -37.97
CA GLY A 706 34.22 33.52 -38.28
C GLY A 706 32.96 32.73 -37.92
N THR A 707 33.06 31.53 -37.35
CA THR A 707 31.89 30.79 -36.86
C THR A 707 31.42 31.33 -35.52
N VAL A 708 30.10 31.34 -35.33
CA VAL A 708 29.46 31.63 -34.05
C VAL A 708 29.29 30.32 -33.31
N VAL A 709 29.73 30.28 -32.05
CA VAL A 709 29.68 29.13 -31.18
C VAL A 709 28.79 29.47 -29.98
N ASP A 710 27.80 28.62 -29.74
CA ASP A 710 27.00 28.63 -28.53
C ASP A 710 27.59 27.59 -27.56
N PRO A 711 28.12 27.99 -26.39
CA PRO A 711 28.77 27.06 -25.47
C PRO A 711 27.86 25.92 -25.01
N GLU A 712 26.54 26.15 -24.90
CA GLU A 712 25.62 25.11 -24.44
C GLU A 712 25.31 24.10 -25.55
N GLU A 713 25.16 24.56 -26.79
CA GLU A 713 24.99 23.66 -27.95
C GLU A 713 26.26 22.81 -28.14
N LEU A 714 27.44 23.44 -28.13
CA LEU A 714 28.72 22.75 -28.30
C LEU A 714 29.05 21.81 -27.13
N ARG A 715 28.63 22.13 -25.90
CA ARG A 715 28.75 21.22 -24.73
C ARG A 715 28.06 19.89 -25.00
N GLN A 716 26.85 19.94 -25.56
CA GLN A 716 26.08 18.74 -25.91
C GLN A 716 26.74 17.97 -27.04
N GLU A 717 27.28 18.65 -28.06
CA GLU A 717 28.00 18.02 -29.16
C GLU A 717 29.28 17.31 -28.72
N LEU A 718 30.02 17.88 -27.76
CA LEU A 718 31.30 17.33 -27.28
C LEU A 718 31.18 16.33 -26.12
N ASP A 719 29.94 15.99 -25.73
CA ASP A 719 29.60 15.04 -24.66
C ASP A 719 30.13 15.46 -23.26
N VAL A 720 30.05 16.75 -22.95
CA VAL A 720 30.44 17.29 -21.64
C VAL A 720 29.26 17.24 -20.68
N LEU A 721 29.47 16.80 -19.44
CA LEU A 721 28.40 16.61 -18.46
C LEU A 721 27.67 17.93 -18.09
N PRO A 722 26.34 17.89 -17.82
CA PRO A 722 25.56 19.09 -17.48
C PRO A 722 26.04 19.83 -16.23
N GLU A 723 26.49 19.09 -15.22
CA GLU A 723 27.05 19.65 -13.96
C GLU A 723 28.30 20.51 -14.19
N HIS A 724 28.98 20.35 -15.32
CA HIS A 724 30.16 21.13 -15.69
C HIS A 724 29.87 22.30 -16.64
N ALA A 725 28.60 22.62 -16.93
CA ALA A 725 28.24 23.68 -17.87
C ALA A 725 28.87 25.05 -17.55
N ARG A 726 28.92 25.42 -16.26
CA ARG A 726 29.55 26.69 -15.82
C ARG A 726 31.05 26.72 -16.09
N LEU A 727 31.74 25.62 -15.79
CA LEU A 727 33.18 25.50 -16.03
C LEU A 727 33.47 25.46 -17.54
N PHE A 728 32.66 24.74 -18.31
CA PHE A 728 32.78 24.65 -19.75
C PHE A 728 32.63 26.02 -20.41
N ARG A 729 31.61 26.81 -20.05
CA ARG A 729 31.45 28.20 -20.51
C ARG A 729 32.65 29.07 -20.12
N ARG A 730 33.20 28.88 -18.91
CA ARG A 730 34.37 29.64 -18.46
C ARG A 730 35.59 29.45 -19.36
N LEU A 731 35.76 28.28 -19.99
CA LEU A 731 36.84 28.06 -20.96
C LEU A 731 36.72 29.04 -22.15
N PHE A 732 35.50 29.29 -22.64
CA PHE A 732 35.27 30.25 -23.73
C PHE A 732 35.55 31.70 -23.30
N GLU A 733 35.13 32.08 -22.09
CA GLU A 733 35.42 33.41 -21.53
C GLU A 733 36.93 33.65 -21.36
N MET A 734 37.69 32.61 -21.00
CA MET A 734 39.15 32.69 -20.90
C MET A 734 39.80 32.92 -22.27
N LEU A 735 39.29 32.25 -23.31
CA LEU A 735 39.76 32.43 -24.69
C LEU A 735 39.34 33.77 -25.29
N ALA A 736 38.20 34.33 -24.87
CA ALA A 736 37.78 35.67 -25.25
C ALA A 736 38.74 36.75 -24.72
N LYS A 737 39.25 36.57 -23.50
CA LYS A 737 40.25 37.47 -22.90
C LYS A 737 41.61 37.47 -23.61
N SER A 738 41.91 36.43 -24.39
CA SER A 738 43.14 36.35 -25.18
C SER A 738 42.87 36.49 -26.68
N GLU A 739 41.76 37.09 -27.07
CA GLU A 739 41.45 37.43 -28.47
C GLU A 739 41.40 36.22 -29.43
N VAL A 740 41.36 34.99 -28.89
CA VAL A 740 41.11 33.75 -29.67
C VAL A 740 39.63 33.69 -30.07
N LEU A 741 38.77 34.20 -29.19
CA LEU A 741 37.33 34.36 -29.36
C LEU A 741 36.92 35.81 -29.15
N GLU A 742 35.77 36.20 -29.70
CA GLU A 742 35.11 37.46 -29.41
C GLU A 742 33.74 37.18 -28.77
N GLU A 743 33.49 37.74 -27.59
CA GLU A 743 32.22 37.57 -26.86
C GLU A 743 31.12 38.45 -27.49
N THR A 744 30.00 37.83 -27.86
CA THR A 744 28.84 38.48 -28.49
C THR A 744 27.55 38.07 -27.80
N GLY A 745 27.23 38.75 -26.70
CA GLY A 745 26.10 38.38 -25.84
C GLY A 745 26.38 37.05 -25.14
N ASP A 746 25.50 36.06 -25.32
CA ASP A 746 25.68 34.72 -24.73
C ASP A 746 26.49 33.74 -25.61
N ARG A 747 27.00 34.21 -26.74
CA ARG A 747 27.70 33.42 -27.77
C ARG A 747 29.11 33.97 -28.01
N PHE A 748 29.94 33.18 -28.68
CA PHE A 748 31.32 33.53 -29.00
C PHE A 748 31.57 33.41 -30.51
N VAL A 749 32.37 34.32 -31.08
CA VAL A 749 32.82 34.23 -32.48
C VAL A 749 34.27 33.80 -32.51
N VAL A 750 34.61 32.83 -33.35
CA VAL A 750 36.00 32.36 -33.52
C VAL A 750 36.81 33.39 -34.31
N VAL A 751 37.78 34.04 -33.64
CA VAL A 751 38.65 35.06 -34.25
C VAL A 751 39.88 34.41 -34.88
N LEU A 752 40.44 33.38 -34.24
CA LEU A 752 41.63 32.65 -34.69
C LEU A 752 41.29 31.19 -35.01
N GLY A 753 41.55 30.76 -36.25
CA GLY A 753 41.47 29.36 -36.67
C GLY A 753 42.69 28.54 -36.24
N PRO A 754 42.72 27.22 -36.55
CA PRO A 754 43.77 26.31 -36.09
C PRO A 754 45.15 26.62 -36.71
N GLU A 755 45.17 27.22 -37.90
CA GLU A 755 46.40 27.60 -38.62
C GLU A 755 46.81 29.06 -38.36
N ASP A 756 45.99 29.85 -37.65
CA ASP A 756 46.34 31.21 -37.27
C ASP A 756 47.34 31.16 -36.09
N PRO A 757 48.41 31.97 -36.09
CA PRO A 757 49.36 32.00 -34.97
C PRO A 757 48.65 32.49 -33.70
N LEU A 758 48.92 31.83 -32.57
CA LEU A 758 48.40 32.27 -31.29
C LEU A 758 49.02 33.62 -30.88
N PRO A 759 48.31 34.44 -30.09
CA PRO A 759 48.88 35.64 -29.48
C PRO A 759 50.16 35.31 -28.73
N ALA A 760 51.17 36.19 -28.81
CA ALA A 760 52.50 35.96 -28.22
C ALA A 760 52.50 35.77 -26.68
N GLU A 761 51.41 36.13 -26.01
CA GLU A 761 51.20 35.90 -24.58
C GLU A 761 50.77 34.46 -24.23
N LEU A 762 50.28 33.69 -25.19
CA LEU A 762 49.85 32.31 -25.00
C LEU A 762 51.03 31.37 -25.29
N PRO A 763 51.43 30.50 -24.34
CA PRO A 763 52.44 29.49 -24.63
C PRO A 763 51.91 28.47 -25.65
N ASP A 764 52.69 28.24 -26.71
CA ASP A 764 52.39 27.26 -27.77
C ASP A 764 52.70 25.82 -27.33
N ASP A 765 53.81 25.59 -26.61
CA ASP A 765 54.19 24.29 -26.05
C ASP A 765 53.98 24.29 -24.54
N LEU A 766 52.88 23.67 -24.10
CA LEU A 766 52.47 23.65 -22.71
C LEU A 766 53.40 22.84 -21.80
N GLU A 767 54.09 21.82 -22.33
CA GLU A 767 54.98 20.97 -21.55
C GLU A 767 56.36 21.60 -21.39
N GLN A 768 56.84 22.28 -22.45
CA GLN A 768 58.03 23.12 -22.35
C GLN A 768 57.80 24.30 -21.40
N PHE A 769 56.64 24.96 -21.49
CA PHE A 769 56.29 26.07 -20.60
C PHE A 769 56.19 25.62 -19.13
N ALA A 770 55.58 24.46 -18.86
CA ALA A 770 55.53 23.87 -17.53
C ALA A 770 56.94 23.63 -16.95
N THR A 771 57.85 23.11 -17.78
CA THR A 771 59.23 22.81 -17.38
C THR A 771 59.99 24.10 -17.05
N TRP A 772 59.85 25.13 -17.89
CA TRP A 772 60.43 26.44 -17.63
C TRP A 772 59.89 27.06 -16.34
N MET A 773 58.57 27.02 -16.11
CA MET A 773 57.99 27.59 -14.88
C MET A 773 58.47 26.88 -13.61
N VAL A 774 58.71 25.56 -13.66
CA VAL A 774 59.30 24.79 -12.54
C VAL A 774 60.70 25.29 -12.19
N GLU A 775 61.48 25.68 -13.20
CA GLU A 775 62.84 26.22 -13.03
C GLU A 775 62.83 27.68 -12.58
N GLU A 776 61.94 28.50 -13.15
CA GLU A 776 61.82 29.93 -12.87
C GLU A 776 61.17 30.21 -11.50
N TYR A 777 60.19 29.40 -11.11
CA TYR A 777 59.39 29.60 -9.90
C TYR A 777 59.46 28.39 -8.96
N PRO A 778 60.64 28.09 -8.36
CA PRO A 778 60.79 26.96 -7.44
C PRO A 778 59.92 27.08 -6.18
N GLN A 779 59.48 28.29 -5.83
CA GLN A 779 58.49 28.54 -4.77
C GLN A 779 57.06 28.09 -5.12
N GLY A 780 56.75 27.92 -6.41
CA GLY A 780 55.42 27.59 -6.95
C GLY A 780 55.25 26.14 -7.39
N LEU A 781 56.19 25.24 -7.07
CA LEU A 781 56.18 23.85 -7.52
C LEU A 781 54.86 23.13 -7.23
N THR A 782 54.22 23.46 -6.12
CA THR A 782 52.97 22.86 -5.67
C THR A 782 51.82 23.26 -6.60
N GLU A 783 51.66 24.56 -6.84
CA GLU A 783 50.66 25.14 -7.73
C GLU A 783 50.86 24.68 -9.17
N ILE A 784 52.11 24.72 -9.66
CA ILE A 784 52.47 24.32 -11.02
C ILE A 784 52.19 22.83 -11.24
N GLY A 785 52.59 21.98 -10.29
CA GLY A 785 52.36 20.53 -10.37
C GLY A 785 50.87 20.17 -10.31
N LEU A 786 50.11 20.83 -9.44
CA LEU A 786 48.66 20.63 -9.33
C LEU A 786 47.93 21.10 -10.59
N PHE A 787 48.31 22.26 -11.14
CA PHE A 787 47.75 22.78 -12.38
C PHE A 787 48.05 21.85 -13.55
N ARG A 788 49.31 21.40 -13.72
CA ARG A 788 49.70 20.48 -14.79
C ARG A 788 48.85 19.22 -14.80
N ARG A 789 48.73 18.57 -13.63
CA ARG A 789 48.00 17.31 -13.49
C ARG A 789 46.50 17.48 -13.75
N SER A 790 45.90 18.50 -13.12
CA SER A 790 44.46 18.75 -13.23
C SER A 790 44.10 19.23 -14.64
N GLY A 791 44.95 20.05 -15.25
CA GLY A 791 44.78 20.54 -16.61
C GLY A 791 44.87 19.45 -17.67
N LEU A 792 45.82 18.51 -17.55
CA LEU A 792 45.95 17.38 -18.48
C LEU A 792 44.75 16.42 -18.45
N ALA A 793 44.10 16.27 -17.29
CA ALA A 793 42.94 15.42 -17.14
C ALA A 793 41.61 16.14 -17.39
N LEU A 794 41.62 17.46 -17.65
CA LEU A 794 40.43 18.31 -17.66
C LEU A 794 39.39 17.84 -18.68
N ALA A 795 39.79 17.44 -19.89
CA ALA A 795 38.88 16.91 -20.91
C ALA A 795 38.15 15.64 -20.43
N GLU A 796 38.87 14.74 -19.76
CA GLU A 796 38.29 13.50 -19.23
C GLU A 796 37.41 13.76 -18.01
N VAL A 797 37.76 14.74 -17.16
CA VAL A 797 36.90 15.21 -16.05
C VAL A 797 35.58 15.77 -16.61
N LEU A 798 35.64 16.64 -17.62
CA LEU A 798 34.46 17.23 -18.24
C LEU A 798 33.50 16.18 -18.83
N ARG A 799 34.01 15.01 -19.22
CA ARG A 799 33.24 13.85 -19.71
C ARG A 799 32.86 12.83 -18.61
N GLY A 800 33.22 13.08 -17.36
CA GLY A 800 32.99 12.15 -16.24
C GLY A 800 33.84 10.87 -16.27
N LYS A 801 34.92 10.84 -17.05
CA LYS A 801 35.83 9.69 -17.17
C LYS A 801 36.95 9.69 -16.13
N ALA A 802 37.20 10.83 -15.49
CA ALA A 802 38.13 10.99 -14.38
C ALA A 802 37.47 11.74 -13.22
N ASP A 803 37.67 11.26 -11.99
CA ASP A 803 37.16 11.94 -10.80
C ASP A 803 38.08 13.11 -10.39
N PRO A 804 37.56 14.35 -10.35
CA PRO A 804 38.36 15.53 -9.99
C PRO A 804 38.87 15.47 -8.54
N LEU A 805 38.15 14.85 -7.60
CA LEU A 805 38.59 14.77 -6.20
C LEU A 805 39.79 13.83 -6.06
N THR A 806 39.78 12.69 -6.75
CA THR A 806 40.93 11.78 -6.82
C THR A 806 42.17 12.48 -7.40
N LEU A 807 42.00 13.29 -8.45
CA LEU A 807 43.11 14.04 -9.08
C LEU A 807 43.73 15.10 -8.16
N LEU A 808 42.89 15.78 -7.37
CA LEU A 808 43.32 16.82 -6.45
C LEU A 808 43.95 16.22 -5.19
N PHE A 809 43.36 15.17 -4.61
CA PHE A 809 43.72 14.72 -3.25
C PHE A 809 44.46 13.38 -3.16
N SER A 810 44.39 12.52 -4.18
CA SER A 810 44.82 11.11 -4.05
C SER A 810 45.89 10.65 -5.04
N SER A 811 46.00 11.26 -6.23
CA SER A 811 46.92 10.80 -7.28
C SER A 811 48.20 11.65 -7.39
N GLY A 812 49.32 11.13 -6.87
CA GLY A 812 50.66 11.71 -7.03
C GLY A 812 50.91 13.01 -6.25
N GLU A 813 52.18 13.32 -5.97
CA GLU A 813 52.57 14.60 -5.37
C GLU A 813 52.87 15.63 -6.48
N PRO A 814 52.50 16.92 -6.32
CA PRO A 814 51.85 17.52 -5.15
C PRO A 814 50.31 17.42 -5.20
N THR A 815 49.69 17.09 -4.07
CA THR A 815 48.23 17.09 -3.85
C THR A 815 47.70 18.49 -3.47
N ALA A 816 46.39 18.68 -3.48
CA ALA A 816 45.75 19.87 -2.93
C ALA A 816 46.02 20.03 -1.43
N ALA A 817 46.18 18.93 -0.68
CA ALA A 817 46.62 19.00 0.72
C ALA A 817 48.04 19.57 0.84
N ASP A 818 48.94 19.25 -0.10
CA ASP A 818 50.29 19.82 -0.14
C ASP A 818 50.28 21.32 -0.41
N LEU A 819 49.28 21.85 -1.12
CA LEU A 819 49.08 23.30 -1.24
C LEU A 819 48.85 23.93 0.12
N TYR A 820 48.00 23.33 0.95
CA TYR A 820 47.72 23.85 2.28
C TYR A 820 48.87 23.62 3.27
N LEU A 821 49.59 22.49 3.17
CA LEU A 821 50.57 22.07 4.18
C LEU A 821 52.02 22.46 3.84
N LYS A 822 52.39 22.41 2.56
CA LYS A 822 53.78 22.51 2.11
C LYS A 822 54.06 23.81 1.34
N ALA A 823 53.07 24.38 0.65
CA ALA A 823 53.31 25.56 -0.19
C ALA A 823 53.77 26.75 0.66
N PRO A 824 54.86 27.44 0.28
CA PRO A 824 55.36 28.61 1.00
C PRO A 824 54.30 29.68 1.28
N VAL A 825 53.40 29.94 0.33
CA VAL A 825 52.29 30.91 0.47
C VAL A 825 51.29 30.51 1.56
N ALA A 826 50.97 29.23 1.69
CA ALA A 826 50.05 28.75 2.73
C ALA A 826 50.71 28.82 4.11
N ARG A 827 52.02 28.54 4.21
CA ARG A 827 52.79 28.74 5.45
C ARG A 827 52.83 30.21 5.86
N ALA A 828 53.01 31.12 4.91
CA ALA A 828 52.95 32.56 5.15
C ALA A 828 51.56 32.98 5.69
N ALA A 829 50.48 32.47 5.10
CA ALA A 829 49.12 32.77 5.53
C ALA A 829 48.82 32.21 6.92
N ASN A 830 49.26 30.99 7.20
CA ASN A 830 49.09 30.38 8.51
C ASN A 830 49.94 31.06 9.60
N ARG A 831 51.13 31.58 9.25
CA ARG A 831 51.93 32.36 10.19
C ARG A 831 51.28 33.71 10.49
N LEU A 832 50.74 34.39 9.47
CA LEU A 832 49.93 35.59 9.67
C LEU A 832 48.74 35.31 10.62
N LEU A 833 48.04 34.19 10.41
CA LEU A 833 46.94 33.76 11.28
C LEU A 833 47.43 33.49 12.72
N ALA A 834 48.56 32.81 12.88
CA ALA A 834 49.15 32.52 14.18
C ALA A 834 49.52 33.81 14.94
N ASP A 835 50.16 34.78 14.27
CA ASP A 835 50.52 36.07 14.86
C ASP A 835 49.27 36.89 15.23
N ALA A 836 48.22 36.86 14.40
CA ALA A 836 46.95 37.50 14.72
C ALA A 836 46.27 36.87 15.96
N VAL A 837 46.30 35.55 16.07
CA VAL A 837 45.81 34.84 17.26
C VAL A 837 46.68 35.16 18.48
N GLN A 838 47.99 35.23 18.31
CA GLN A 838 48.92 35.59 19.38
C GLN A 838 48.67 37.02 19.90
N ALA A 839 48.45 37.98 19.01
CA ALA A 839 48.09 39.35 19.37
C ALA A 839 46.77 39.41 20.14
N LEU A 840 45.78 38.60 19.74
CA LEU A 840 44.51 38.47 20.45
C LEU A 840 44.69 37.84 21.84
N ILE A 841 45.57 36.84 21.96
CA ILE A 841 45.88 36.16 23.22
C ILE A 841 46.66 37.06 24.19
N ALA A 842 47.54 37.91 23.68
CA ALA A 842 48.31 38.85 24.49
C ALA A 842 47.42 39.81 25.30
N ALA A 843 46.20 40.07 24.80
CA ALA A 843 45.22 40.91 25.48
C ALA A 843 44.33 40.16 26.49
N LEU A 844 44.50 38.84 26.66
CA LEU A 844 43.68 38.04 27.58
C LEU A 844 43.97 38.36 29.06
N PRO A 845 42.92 38.55 29.88
CA PRO A 845 43.07 38.65 31.33
C PRO A 845 43.71 37.39 31.93
N THR A 846 44.55 37.57 32.95
CA THR A 846 45.25 36.46 33.62
C THR A 846 44.28 35.42 34.19
N GLY A 847 44.46 34.14 33.81
CA GLY A 847 43.64 33.02 34.26
C GLY A 847 42.34 32.80 33.48
N ARG A 848 42.08 33.59 32.42
CA ARG A 848 40.94 33.39 31.53
C ARG A 848 41.20 32.19 30.60
N ARG A 849 40.33 31.18 30.69
CA ARG A 849 40.34 30.02 29.78
C ARG A 849 39.70 30.39 28.43
N LEU A 850 40.33 30.00 27.34
CA LEU A 850 39.83 30.18 25.97
C LEU A 850 38.93 29.00 25.57
N ARG A 851 37.86 29.28 24.83
CA ARG A 851 37.09 28.26 24.10
C ARG A 851 37.19 28.62 22.62
N VAL A 852 37.89 27.80 21.86
CA VAL A 852 38.20 28.02 20.45
C VAL A 852 37.38 27.04 19.62
N ILE A 853 36.69 27.55 18.61
CA ILE A 853 36.06 26.75 17.56
C ILE A 853 36.71 27.09 16.22
N GLU A 854 37.33 26.11 15.58
CA GLU A 854 37.87 26.22 14.22
C GLU A 854 36.86 25.61 13.23
N VAL A 855 36.31 26.44 12.34
CA VAL A 855 35.35 25.98 11.33
C VAL A 855 36.08 25.68 10.03
N GLY A 856 35.98 24.45 9.53
CA GLY A 856 36.61 24.01 8.28
C GLY A 856 38.07 23.60 8.47
N ALA A 857 38.41 22.96 9.58
CA ALA A 857 39.81 22.63 9.92
C ALA A 857 40.47 21.71 8.88
N GLY A 858 39.69 20.85 8.21
CA GLY A 858 40.10 20.13 7.01
C GLY A 858 41.42 19.37 7.16
N THR A 859 42.46 19.83 6.45
CA THR A 859 43.81 19.22 6.47
C THR A 859 44.60 19.46 7.77
N GLY A 860 44.07 20.27 8.70
CA GLY A 860 44.71 20.64 9.97
C GLY A 860 45.84 21.66 9.84
N SER A 861 45.99 22.29 8.65
CA SER A 861 47.11 23.21 8.37
C SER A 861 47.08 24.48 9.23
N ALA A 862 45.91 25.10 9.34
CA ALA A 862 45.70 26.27 10.20
C ALA A 862 45.79 25.87 11.69
N THR A 863 45.13 24.78 12.09
CA THR A 863 45.24 24.16 13.42
C THR A 863 46.70 24.02 13.87
N ALA A 864 47.56 23.45 13.03
CA ALA A 864 48.96 23.18 13.36
C ALA A 864 49.77 24.45 13.64
N SER A 865 49.34 25.59 13.07
CA SER A 865 50.00 26.88 13.26
C SER A 865 49.42 27.67 14.43
N VAL A 866 48.12 27.53 14.70
CA VAL A 866 47.43 28.25 15.77
C VAL A 866 47.56 27.57 17.13
N LEU A 867 47.43 26.25 17.19
CA LEU A 867 47.43 25.48 18.44
C LEU A 867 48.68 25.71 19.31
N PRO A 868 49.91 25.83 18.77
CA PRO A 868 51.11 26.12 19.57
C PRO A 868 51.11 27.51 20.22
N GLU A 869 50.38 28.47 19.66
CA GLU A 869 50.30 29.84 20.18
C GLU A 869 49.29 29.95 21.33
N LEU A 870 48.47 28.92 21.58
CA LEU A 870 47.49 28.90 22.66
C LEU A 870 48.14 28.66 24.04
N PRO A 871 47.67 29.34 25.11
CA PRO A 871 48.23 29.20 26.45
C PRO A 871 47.98 27.81 27.03
N ALA A 872 49.06 27.05 27.28
CA ALA A 872 48.98 25.68 27.77
C ALA A 872 48.10 25.52 29.02
N GLY A 873 47.17 24.56 28.98
CA GLY A 873 46.24 24.26 30.07
C GLY A 873 45.13 25.30 30.29
N GLN A 874 45.04 26.32 29.43
CA GLN A 874 44.05 27.40 29.53
C GLN A 874 43.22 27.55 28.24
N PHE A 875 43.02 26.47 27.49
CA PHE A 875 42.10 26.47 26.35
C PHE A 875 41.34 25.16 26.21
N ASP A 876 40.15 25.25 25.62
CA ASP A 876 39.40 24.16 25.01
C ASP A 876 39.36 24.42 23.51
N TYR A 877 39.75 23.44 22.69
CA TYR A 877 39.80 23.57 21.24
C TYR A 877 38.86 22.57 20.59
N MET A 878 37.91 23.07 19.81
CA MET A 878 37.00 22.28 19.00
C MET A 878 37.21 22.66 17.54
N TYR A 879 37.01 21.70 16.64
CA TYR A 879 37.08 21.94 15.21
C TYR A 879 35.95 21.20 14.49
N THR A 880 35.53 21.72 13.34
CA THR A 880 34.53 21.09 12.44
C THR A 880 35.11 20.81 11.08
#